data_AF-A0A395MMG0-F1
#
_entry.id   AF-A0A395MMG0-F1
#
_cell.length_a   1.000
_cell.length_b   1.000
_cell.length_c   1.000
_cell.angle_alpha   90.00
_cell.angle_beta   90.00
_cell.angle_gamma   90.00
#
_symmetry.space_group_name_H-M   'P 1'
#
loop_
_entity.id
_entity.type
_entity.pdbx_description
1 polymer ?
#
loop_
_entity_poly.entity_id
_entity_poly.type
_entity_poly.pdbx_seq_one_letter_code
_entity_poly.pdbx_strand_id
1 'polypeptide(L)'
;MTKLRRHSSTAVAIPVTDIGLPDEDLVLFKRDDVLKARDLELANIHGVNLTEMYKHSMFKRDDGDHIIVWVARSFIETEDEPGLTKRQDARPGRESGFTNSPISDYCRDHKRQNHAGPNGPYSGGVQAMYRWARGHRGGRWDIDRNWENLVIAGSNNGANAVYKARVIDDTVASIGTMDVRNDADWTQNRAPPLKAWTLRDKSRFCTLPPIASHPKMKPTSFLDFPQEIQLQIAEDLPHPLLARLSMTCRSLNSLAEPLLYSTIQISWVREYYPPILKSLCLIRTLLEKPELCNYVRSLEFHGDDHFDRDDPPDSDELPEPPRVPVPRLDRLATFIEATGVEEASAVSWINNVLYCDAYEYLKVPEFHQPYNELYVINKVHEKWADGTVALLLCLLPNLSKFSASRNWIEDSRTLEAMFRLSLCPTTQDRSFPSLQSLKEVSIASTIENGYPNLDPENTAEALSTFYLPKLQSLSVSIDNPVQFTWPGSSPPDPAFLTSLDIYRLRECYLAPILSVTRGLKRLRYDWHYRPDLDIHVNLDTILLDTMAEAFLEVSDTLEELRITAWVAPAMSQGMYDPPDITFRKTLAQISRMKRLKTLHVPWAFLIGWDILPTAKQISHTLPTTLQHLTLNRDLMGVRELENPDKAMVSALEWEFENGTPLNAKSLKSICLPQSFYRRGGWSKECRERLEVLESRSGLTLTFDPNLPSF
;
A
#
# COMPACT_ATOMS: atom_id res chain seq x y z
N MET A 1 -46.56 -22.00 32.65
CA MET A 1 -46.76 -20.67 32.03
C MET A 1 -45.41 -20.13 31.62
N THR A 2 -44.96 -20.48 30.41
CA THR A 2 -43.64 -20.13 29.88
C THR A 2 -43.81 -18.84 29.07
N LYS A 3 -43.35 -17.71 29.60
CA LYS A 3 -43.33 -16.44 28.85
C LYS A 3 -42.37 -16.60 27.68
N LEU A 4 -42.89 -16.70 26.45
CA LEU A 4 -42.11 -16.44 25.25
C LEU A 4 -41.53 -15.02 25.38
N ARG A 5 -40.21 -14.90 25.55
CA ARG A 5 -39.50 -13.64 25.33
C ARG A 5 -39.54 -13.34 23.83
N ARG A 6 -40.49 -12.50 23.41
CA ARG A 6 -40.45 -11.86 22.10
C ARG A 6 -39.43 -10.73 22.19
N HIS A 7 -38.27 -10.91 21.57
CA HIS A 7 -37.25 -9.85 21.51
C HIS A 7 -37.73 -8.73 20.59
N SER A 8 -37.90 -7.55 21.18
CA SER A 8 -38.37 -6.35 20.48
C SER A 8 -37.20 -5.46 20.09
N SER A 9 -37.11 -5.03 18.83
CA SER A 9 -36.00 -4.17 18.37
C SER A 9 -36.50 -3.04 17.46
N THR A 10 -36.60 -1.81 17.98
CA THR A 10 -37.02 -0.61 17.25
C THR A 10 -35.86 -0.02 16.41
N ALA A 11 -36.02 0.10 15.08
CA ALA A 11 -35.05 0.63 14.11
C ALA A 11 -35.72 1.65 13.16
N VAL A 12 -35.45 2.96 13.29
CA VAL A 12 -36.13 4.00 12.48
C VAL A 12 -35.19 4.54 11.42
N ALA A 13 -35.09 3.91 10.25
CA ALA A 13 -34.37 4.52 9.13
C ALA A 13 -35.31 5.40 8.29
N ILE A 14 -35.08 6.72 8.27
CA ILE A 14 -35.69 7.66 7.32
C ILE A 14 -34.56 8.27 6.48
N PRO A 15 -34.60 8.19 5.14
CA PRO A 15 -33.66 8.91 4.30
C PRO A 15 -34.05 10.38 4.15
N VAL A 16 -33.03 11.21 3.98
CA VAL A 16 -33.15 12.63 3.68
C VAL A 16 -32.99 12.85 2.20
N THR A 17 -33.96 13.55 1.61
CA THR A 17 -33.66 14.68 0.73
C THR A 17 -34.57 15.83 1.07
N ASP A 18 -33.99 17.03 1.19
CA ASP A 18 -34.72 18.28 1.00
C ASP A 18 -35.28 18.29 -0.43
N ILE A 19 -36.49 17.79 -0.61
CA ILE A 19 -37.37 18.21 -1.68
C ILE A 19 -38.74 18.31 -1.01
N GLY A 20 -39.37 19.48 -1.08
CA GLY A 20 -40.76 19.63 -0.66
C GLY A 20 -41.67 18.86 -1.62
N LEU A 21 -41.64 17.53 -1.54
CA LEU A 21 -42.54 16.64 -2.26
C LEU A 21 -43.65 16.17 -1.31
N PRO A 22 -44.89 16.07 -1.80
CA PRO A 22 -46.04 15.69 -0.97
C PRO A 22 -45.88 14.27 -0.41
N ASP A 23 -46.60 13.97 0.67
CA ASP A 23 -46.78 12.62 1.28
C ASP A 23 -47.21 11.51 0.28
N GLU A 24 -47.48 11.83 -0.99
CA GLU A 24 -47.96 10.91 -2.03
C GLU A 24 -46.89 9.95 -2.59
N ASP A 25 -45.60 10.22 -2.33
CA ASP A 25 -44.47 9.44 -2.88
C ASP A 25 -43.94 8.32 -1.95
N LEU A 26 -44.41 8.27 -0.70
CA LEU A 26 -44.07 7.21 0.25
C LEU A 26 -45.20 6.17 0.35
N VAL A 27 -44.88 4.91 0.06
CA VAL A 27 -45.80 3.78 0.27
C VAL A 27 -45.31 2.99 1.49
N LEU A 28 -46.17 2.88 2.51
CA LEU A 28 -45.96 1.99 3.65
C LEU A 28 -46.64 0.65 3.39
N PHE A 29 -45.96 -0.44 3.72
CA PHE A 29 -46.46 -1.80 3.61
C PHE A 29 -46.77 -2.33 5.00
N LYS A 30 -47.87 -3.07 5.13
CA LYS A 30 -48.15 -3.80 6.37
C LYS A 30 -47.19 -4.97 6.48
N ARG A 31 -46.89 -5.32 7.74
CA ARG A 31 -46.20 -6.58 8.04
C ARG A 31 -46.99 -7.73 7.40
N ASP A 32 -46.26 -8.55 6.63
CA ASP A 32 -46.79 -9.68 5.85
C ASP A 32 -47.64 -9.33 4.62
N ASP A 33 -47.50 -8.11 4.08
CA ASP A 33 -48.05 -7.80 2.75
C ASP A 33 -47.54 -8.77 1.66
N VAL A 34 -48.42 -9.13 0.74
CA VAL A 34 -48.11 -10.07 -0.35
C VAL A 34 -47.05 -9.46 -1.26
N LEU A 35 -45.87 -10.10 -1.28
CA LEU A 35 -44.76 -9.70 -2.14
C LEU A 35 -45.06 -10.03 -3.60
N LYS A 36 -44.84 -9.06 -4.49
CA LYS A 36 -44.95 -9.28 -5.94
C LYS A 36 -43.71 -10.00 -6.47
N ALA A 37 -43.80 -10.58 -7.67
CA ALA A 37 -42.67 -11.26 -8.32
C ALA A 37 -41.41 -10.37 -8.41
N ARG A 38 -41.59 -9.06 -8.69
CA ARG A 38 -40.51 -8.08 -8.72
C ARG A 38 -39.88 -7.84 -7.34
N ASP A 39 -40.66 -7.92 -6.26
CA ASP A 39 -40.15 -7.75 -4.90
C ASP A 39 -39.29 -8.95 -4.49
N LEU A 40 -39.69 -10.16 -4.89
CA LEU A 40 -38.92 -11.39 -4.69
C LEU A 40 -37.61 -11.37 -5.49
N GLU A 41 -37.65 -10.88 -6.73
CA GLU A 41 -36.47 -10.70 -7.57
C GLU A 41 -35.49 -9.69 -6.95
N LEU A 42 -35.96 -8.53 -6.51
CA LEU A 42 -35.13 -7.52 -5.86
C LEU A 42 -34.56 -8.01 -4.53
N ALA A 43 -35.37 -8.72 -3.74
CA ALA A 43 -34.90 -9.36 -2.51
C ALA A 43 -33.76 -10.35 -2.80
N ASN A 44 -33.89 -11.16 -3.85
CA ASN A 44 -32.85 -12.10 -4.26
C ASN A 44 -31.58 -11.40 -4.77
N ILE A 45 -31.73 -10.39 -5.63
CA ILE A 45 -30.61 -9.60 -6.17
C ILE A 45 -29.79 -8.95 -5.04
N HIS A 46 -30.47 -8.43 -4.01
CA HIS A 46 -29.85 -7.71 -2.90
C HIS A 46 -29.59 -8.58 -1.66
N GLY A 47 -29.80 -9.90 -1.74
CA GLY A 47 -29.52 -10.84 -0.66
C GLY A 47 -30.40 -10.65 0.59
N VAL A 48 -31.63 -10.16 0.42
CA VAL A 48 -32.59 -9.99 1.52
C VAL A 48 -33.15 -11.35 1.94
N ASN A 49 -32.96 -11.72 3.20
CA ASN A 49 -33.57 -12.92 3.77
C ASN A 49 -35.04 -12.67 4.14
N LEU A 50 -35.96 -13.10 3.28
CA LEU A 50 -37.41 -12.91 3.44
C LEU A 50 -38.03 -13.65 4.66
N THR A 51 -37.30 -14.59 5.26
CA THR A 51 -37.73 -15.26 6.50
C THR A 51 -37.47 -14.38 7.73
N GLU A 52 -36.48 -13.49 7.66
CA GLU A 52 -36.06 -12.63 8.77
C GLU A 52 -36.43 -11.16 8.58
N MET A 53 -36.73 -10.75 7.35
CA MET A 53 -37.04 -9.37 6.97
C MET A 53 -38.40 -9.27 6.29
N TYR A 54 -39.04 -8.10 6.40
CA TYR A 54 -40.25 -7.77 5.65
C TYR A 54 -40.11 -6.44 4.92
N LYS A 55 -40.86 -6.29 3.83
CA LYS A 55 -40.95 -5.06 3.05
C LYS A 55 -41.72 -4.03 3.88
N HIS A 56 -41.08 -2.93 4.25
CA HIS A 56 -41.65 -1.95 5.17
C HIS A 56 -42.12 -0.69 4.45
N SER A 57 -41.28 -0.12 3.59
CA SER A 57 -41.63 1.10 2.86
C SER A 57 -41.02 1.14 1.45
N MET A 58 -41.62 1.94 0.57
CA MET A 58 -41.12 2.18 -0.78
C MET A 58 -41.29 3.65 -1.15
N PHE A 59 -40.22 4.26 -1.63
CA PHE A 59 -40.24 5.61 -2.20
C PHE A 59 -40.39 5.51 -3.70
N LYS A 60 -41.46 6.10 -4.23
CA LYS A 60 -41.65 6.24 -5.66
C LYS A 60 -40.69 7.29 -6.19
N ARG A 61 -40.18 7.06 -7.40
CA ARG A 61 -39.26 7.94 -8.11
C ARG A 61 -39.72 8.09 -9.54
N ASP A 62 -39.59 9.30 -10.07
CA ASP A 62 -40.04 9.69 -11.40
C ASP A 62 -39.26 8.99 -12.52
N ASP A 63 -38.06 8.49 -12.22
CA ASP A 63 -37.22 7.69 -13.11
C ASP A 63 -37.64 6.21 -13.19
N GLY A 64 -38.66 5.81 -12.43
CA GLY A 64 -39.17 4.44 -12.38
C GLY A 64 -38.37 3.47 -11.52
N ASP A 65 -37.27 3.92 -10.90
CA ASP A 65 -36.38 3.09 -10.07
C ASP A 65 -36.69 3.27 -8.58
N HIS A 66 -37.80 2.70 -8.11
CA HIS A 66 -38.29 2.89 -6.75
C HIS A 66 -37.34 2.32 -5.69
N ILE A 67 -37.18 3.05 -4.57
CA ILE A 67 -36.34 2.60 -3.45
C ILE A 67 -37.21 1.79 -2.49
N ILE A 68 -36.88 0.52 -2.27
CA ILE A 68 -37.58 -0.36 -1.33
C ILE A 68 -36.76 -0.55 -0.06
N VAL A 69 -37.39 -0.34 1.10
CA VAL A 69 -36.81 -0.53 2.42
C VAL A 69 -37.31 -1.83 3.04
N TRP A 70 -36.35 -2.67 3.43
CA TRP A 70 -36.58 -3.92 4.14
C TRP A 70 -36.11 -3.78 5.58
N VAL A 71 -36.90 -4.27 6.53
CA VAL A 71 -36.58 -4.21 7.96
C VAL A 71 -36.72 -5.59 8.60
N ALA A 72 -35.98 -5.82 9.68
CA ALA A 72 -36.07 -7.06 10.44
C ALA A 72 -37.49 -7.27 10.98
N ARG A 73 -37.97 -8.52 11.03
CA ARG A 73 -39.29 -8.86 11.58
C ARG A 73 -39.45 -8.49 13.06
N SER A 74 -38.34 -8.35 13.79
CA SER A 74 -38.35 -7.87 15.18
C SER A 74 -38.54 -6.36 15.32
N PHE A 75 -38.68 -5.62 14.21
CA PHE A 75 -38.98 -4.20 14.19
C PHE A 75 -40.31 -3.88 14.89
N ILE A 76 -40.41 -2.74 15.57
CA ILE A 76 -41.68 -2.24 16.14
C ILE A 76 -41.85 -0.79 15.68
N GLU A 77 -42.96 -0.49 15.02
CA GLU A 77 -43.36 0.88 14.68
C GLU A 77 -43.90 1.56 15.94
N THR A 78 -43.32 2.69 16.34
CA THR A 78 -43.83 3.50 17.46
C THR A 78 -44.82 4.52 16.91
N GLU A 79 -46.08 4.49 17.36
CA GLU A 79 -47.14 5.42 16.91
C GLU A 79 -47.03 6.84 17.47
N ASP A 80 -46.10 7.13 18.39
CA ASP A 80 -46.02 8.42 19.08
C ASP A 80 -44.59 8.97 19.13
N GLU A 81 -44.19 9.82 18.18
CA GLU A 81 -43.34 10.98 18.48
C GLU A 81 -43.52 12.11 17.43
N PRO A 82 -43.89 13.32 17.85
CA PRO A 82 -43.91 14.51 17.01
C PRO A 82 -42.51 15.15 16.97
N GLY A 83 -41.91 15.25 15.78
CA GLY A 83 -40.69 16.03 15.55
C GLY A 83 -39.54 15.23 14.94
N LEU A 84 -39.63 14.98 13.64
CA LEU A 84 -38.57 14.33 12.87
C LEU A 84 -37.34 15.25 12.76
N THR A 85 -36.29 14.98 13.55
CA THR A 85 -34.96 15.55 13.30
C THR A 85 -34.01 14.51 12.72
N LYS A 86 -33.29 14.92 11.67
CA LYS A 86 -32.28 14.11 10.94
C LYS A 86 -31.15 13.69 11.90
N ARG A 87 -31.06 12.40 12.27
CA ARG A 87 -29.84 11.63 12.63
C ARG A 87 -30.26 10.28 13.23
N GLN A 88 -29.83 9.17 12.65
CA GLN A 88 -29.77 7.89 13.37
C GLN A 88 -28.31 7.45 13.44
N ASP A 89 -27.70 7.64 14.61
CA ASP A 89 -26.44 6.99 14.96
C ASP A 89 -26.75 5.55 15.44
N ALA A 90 -25.81 4.61 15.26
CA ALA A 90 -26.00 3.24 15.73
C ALA A 90 -26.23 3.20 17.25
N ARG A 91 -26.89 2.15 17.75
CA ARG A 91 -27.19 2.03 19.18
C ARG A 91 -27.38 0.57 19.61
N PRO A 92 -27.22 0.26 20.91
CA PRO A 92 -27.62 -1.02 21.47
C PRO A 92 -29.12 -1.25 21.24
N GLY A 93 -29.54 -2.49 20.99
CA GLY A 93 -30.96 -2.84 21.00
C GLY A 93 -31.59 -2.55 22.36
N ARG A 94 -32.83 -2.06 22.41
CA ARG A 94 -33.53 -1.69 23.67
C ARG A 94 -33.58 -2.82 24.70
N GLU A 95 -33.59 -4.08 24.25
CA GLU A 95 -33.59 -5.28 25.11
C GLU A 95 -32.33 -6.12 24.95
N SER A 96 -31.26 -5.55 24.40
CA SER A 96 -30.02 -6.30 24.11
C SER A 96 -29.29 -6.77 25.36
N GLY A 97 -29.61 -6.24 26.56
CA GLY A 97 -28.87 -6.57 27.78
C GLY A 97 -27.55 -5.81 27.92
N PHE A 98 -27.39 -4.68 27.21
CA PHE A 98 -26.20 -3.84 27.31
C PHE A 98 -26.00 -3.30 28.73
N THR A 99 -24.81 -3.50 29.28
CA THR A 99 -24.41 -3.01 30.60
C THR A 99 -23.16 -2.16 30.48
N ASN A 100 -23.09 -1.09 31.28
CA ASN A 100 -21.90 -0.25 31.33
C ASN A 100 -20.74 -0.99 32.00
N SER A 101 -19.55 -0.90 31.41
CA SER A 101 -18.33 -1.52 31.93
C SER A 101 -17.12 -0.62 31.64
N PRO A 102 -16.09 -0.60 32.49
CA PRO A 102 -14.83 0.08 32.17
C PRO A 102 -14.03 -0.62 31.06
N ILE A 103 -14.34 -1.88 30.75
CA ILE A 103 -13.69 -2.69 29.72
C ILE A 103 -14.55 -2.62 28.45
N SER A 104 -13.90 -2.60 27.29
CA SER A 104 -14.57 -2.52 25.98
C SER A 104 -14.22 -3.70 25.06
N ASP A 105 -13.12 -4.39 25.32
CA ASP A 105 -12.62 -5.55 24.59
C ASP A 105 -12.82 -6.77 25.49
N TYR A 106 -13.85 -7.57 25.19
CA TYR A 106 -14.24 -8.73 25.98
C TYR A 106 -14.04 -10.03 25.23
N CYS A 107 -14.14 -9.99 23.90
CA CYS A 107 -14.03 -11.14 23.03
C CYS A 107 -12.84 -10.95 22.11
N ARG A 108 -11.74 -11.62 22.47
CA ARG A 108 -10.50 -11.60 21.68
C ARG A 108 -10.52 -12.59 20.53
N ASP A 109 -11.21 -13.72 20.73
CA ASP A 109 -11.29 -14.82 19.78
C ASP A 109 -12.74 -15.23 19.53
N HIS A 110 -13.27 -14.98 18.33
CA HIS A 110 -14.60 -15.45 17.91
C HIS A 110 -14.72 -15.61 16.41
N LYS A 111 -15.56 -16.58 16.00
CA LYS A 111 -15.87 -16.82 14.59
C LYS A 111 -16.75 -15.72 14.03
N ARG A 112 -16.25 -15.02 13.00
CA ARG A 112 -16.97 -13.95 12.30
C ARG A 112 -17.72 -14.53 11.09
N GLN A 113 -19.00 -14.21 10.95
CA GLN A 113 -19.80 -14.60 9.79
C GLN A 113 -20.49 -13.38 9.18
N ASN A 114 -20.21 -13.13 7.90
CA ASN A 114 -20.94 -12.13 7.14
C ASN A 114 -22.13 -12.80 6.43
N HIS A 115 -23.35 -12.40 6.81
CA HIS A 115 -24.58 -12.89 6.20
C HIS A 115 -25.11 -12.00 5.07
N ALA A 116 -24.35 -10.98 4.64
CA ALA A 116 -24.67 -10.23 3.44
C ALA A 116 -24.33 -11.07 2.20
N GLY A 117 -25.24 -11.11 1.22
CA GLY A 117 -24.95 -11.73 -0.08
C GLY A 117 -23.80 -11.02 -0.83
N PRO A 118 -23.27 -11.58 -1.93
CA PRO A 118 -22.18 -10.98 -2.71
C PRO A 118 -22.51 -9.59 -3.27
N ASN A 119 -23.80 -9.26 -3.40
CA ASN A 119 -24.32 -7.95 -3.81
C ASN A 119 -24.98 -7.17 -2.65
N GLY A 120 -24.82 -7.66 -1.41
CA GLY A 120 -25.39 -7.02 -0.22
C GLY A 120 -24.82 -5.61 -0.07
N PRO A 121 -25.65 -4.59 0.21
CA PRO A 121 -25.17 -3.22 0.27
C PRO A 121 -24.33 -3.03 1.53
N TYR A 122 -22.99 -3.12 1.42
CA TYR A 122 -22.00 -2.82 2.46
C TYR A 122 -21.95 -1.31 2.79
N SER A 123 -23.11 -0.76 3.10
CA SER A 123 -23.41 0.67 3.08
C SER A 123 -23.50 1.22 4.50
N GLY A 124 -23.79 2.52 4.64
CA GLY A 124 -23.56 3.36 5.83
C GLY A 124 -24.05 2.85 7.20
N GLY A 125 -24.85 1.79 7.29
CA GLY A 125 -25.23 1.15 8.57
C GLY A 125 -24.04 0.49 9.28
N VAL A 126 -23.20 -0.29 8.57
CA VAL A 126 -21.99 -0.90 9.18
C VAL A 126 -20.99 0.20 9.58
N GLN A 127 -20.86 1.25 8.76
CA GLN A 127 -20.01 2.40 9.09
C GLN A 127 -20.54 3.20 10.30
N ALA A 128 -21.86 3.36 10.42
CA ALA A 128 -22.49 3.97 11.58
C ALA A 128 -22.25 3.13 12.85
N MET A 129 -22.31 1.80 12.72
CA MET A 129 -21.98 0.86 13.80
C MET A 129 -20.54 1.01 14.28
N TYR A 130 -19.58 1.03 13.34
CA TYR A 130 -18.17 1.27 13.63
C TYR A 130 -17.94 2.60 14.34
N ARG A 131 -18.51 3.69 13.81
CA ARG A 131 -18.33 5.05 14.38
C ARG A 131 -18.92 5.14 15.79
N TRP A 132 -20.11 4.58 15.99
CA TRP A 132 -20.74 4.53 17.30
C TRP A 132 -19.88 3.74 18.30
N ALA A 133 -19.47 2.53 17.94
CA ALA A 133 -18.68 1.64 18.78
C ALA A 133 -17.31 2.25 19.14
N ARG A 134 -16.66 2.94 18.19
CA ARG A 134 -15.42 3.70 18.42
C ARG A 134 -15.61 4.87 19.38
N GLY A 135 -16.75 5.56 19.30
CA GLY A 135 -17.09 6.71 20.13
C GLY A 135 -17.63 6.37 21.52
N HIS A 136 -18.14 5.15 21.71
CA HIS A 136 -18.78 4.70 22.96
C HIS A 136 -17.95 3.60 23.64
N ARG A 137 -16.75 3.97 24.10
CA ARG A 137 -15.89 3.07 24.87
C ARG A 137 -16.46 2.84 26.26
N GLY A 138 -16.52 1.57 26.65
CA GLY A 138 -17.01 1.10 27.94
C GLY A 138 -18.43 0.55 27.85
N GLY A 139 -18.56 -0.76 27.99
CA GLY A 139 -19.84 -1.47 27.98
C GLY A 139 -19.77 -2.83 27.29
N ARG A 140 -20.70 -3.72 27.67
CA ARG A 140 -20.75 -5.10 27.19
C ARG A 140 -22.16 -5.69 27.13
N TRP A 141 -22.28 -6.77 26.39
CA TRP A 141 -23.39 -7.71 26.38
C TRP A 141 -22.92 -9.04 26.92
N ASP A 142 -23.63 -9.62 27.88
CA ASP A 142 -23.43 -11.01 28.26
C ASP A 142 -24.29 -11.86 27.31
N ILE A 143 -23.67 -12.76 26.55
CA ILE A 143 -24.31 -13.52 25.47
C ILE A 143 -24.52 -14.97 25.88
N ASP A 144 -25.64 -15.57 25.44
CA ASP A 144 -25.96 -16.98 25.65
C ASP A 144 -25.82 -17.79 24.33
N ARG A 145 -26.24 -19.05 24.33
CA ARG A 145 -26.20 -19.96 23.16
C ARG A 145 -27.17 -19.58 22.04
N ASN A 146 -28.11 -18.68 22.31
CA ASN A 146 -29.07 -18.20 21.33
C ASN A 146 -28.50 -17.01 20.56
N TRP A 147 -28.90 -16.86 19.30
CA TRP A 147 -28.55 -15.66 18.54
C TRP A 147 -29.27 -14.43 19.12
N GLU A 148 -28.48 -13.46 19.55
CA GLU A 148 -28.97 -12.22 20.16
C GLU A 148 -28.65 -11.01 19.28
N ASN A 149 -29.63 -10.13 19.08
CA ASN A 149 -29.44 -8.87 18.34
C ASN A 149 -28.88 -7.81 19.31
N LEU A 150 -27.58 -7.50 19.20
CA LEU A 150 -26.91 -6.63 20.15
C LEU A 150 -26.95 -5.16 19.72
N VAL A 151 -26.60 -4.88 18.47
CA VAL A 151 -26.51 -3.51 17.93
C VAL A 151 -27.30 -3.40 16.64
N ILE A 152 -28.00 -2.28 16.49
CA ILE A 152 -28.72 -1.93 15.27
C ILE A 152 -28.20 -0.58 14.79
N ALA A 153 -27.93 -0.50 13.50
CA ALA A 153 -27.42 0.70 12.87
C ALA A 153 -28.18 0.99 11.58
N GLY A 154 -28.46 2.28 11.35
CA GLY A 154 -29.05 2.79 10.11
C GLY A 154 -28.19 3.92 9.56
N SER A 155 -28.40 4.27 8.29
CA SER A 155 -27.84 5.50 7.71
C SER A 155 -28.89 6.26 6.91
N ASN A 156 -28.67 7.57 6.76
CA ASN A 156 -29.52 8.46 5.97
C ASN A 156 -29.60 8.09 4.47
N ASN A 157 -28.79 7.13 4.01
CA ASN A 157 -28.78 6.63 2.64
C ASN A 157 -29.50 5.26 2.50
N GLY A 158 -30.32 4.86 3.48
CA GLY A 158 -31.14 3.64 3.42
C GLY A 158 -30.42 2.33 3.79
N ALA A 159 -29.18 2.43 4.27
CA ALA A 159 -28.39 1.27 4.71
C ALA A 159 -28.67 0.90 6.16
N ASN A 160 -29.09 -0.34 6.41
CA ASN A 160 -29.31 -0.86 7.76
C ASN A 160 -28.38 -2.04 8.04
N ALA A 161 -27.90 -2.17 9.27
CA ALA A 161 -27.08 -3.27 9.74
C ALA A 161 -27.55 -3.74 11.11
N VAL A 162 -27.45 -5.05 11.36
CA VAL A 162 -27.72 -5.68 12.66
C VAL A 162 -26.51 -6.53 13.02
N TYR A 163 -25.98 -6.32 14.22
CA TYR A 163 -24.92 -7.14 14.79
C TYR A 163 -25.55 -8.18 15.71
N LYS A 164 -25.26 -9.46 15.44
CA LYS A 164 -25.73 -10.58 16.26
C LYS A 164 -24.56 -11.39 16.79
N ALA A 165 -24.70 -11.96 17.97
CA ALA A 165 -23.73 -12.90 18.53
C ALA A 165 -24.42 -14.04 19.28
N ARG A 166 -23.71 -15.14 19.47
CA ARG A 166 -24.06 -16.27 20.34
C ARG A 166 -22.80 -16.98 20.80
N VAL A 167 -22.89 -17.71 21.91
CA VAL A 167 -21.83 -18.62 22.34
C VAL A 167 -22.00 -19.99 21.68
N ILE A 168 -20.89 -20.57 21.20
CA ILE A 168 -20.87 -21.91 20.61
C ILE A 168 -20.52 -22.99 21.66
N ASP A 169 -19.68 -22.67 22.65
CA ASP A 169 -19.23 -23.59 23.71
C ASP A 169 -19.89 -23.33 25.08
N ASP A 170 -19.62 -24.18 26.08
CA ASP A 170 -20.23 -24.15 27.42
C ASP A 170 -19.72 -23.00 28.34
N THR A 171 -19.02 -21.99 27.81
CA THR A 171 -18.44 -20.89 28.58
C THR A 171 -19.29 -19.63 28.52
N VAL A 172 -19.41 -18.89 29.62
CA VAL A 172 -20.08 -17.58 29.62
C VAL A 172 -19.18 -16.59 28.88
N ALA A 173 -19.67 -16.00 27.79
CA ALA A 173 -18.92 -15.00 27.01
C ALA A 173 -19.62 -13.65 27.04
N SER A 174 -18.83 -12.58 26.86
CA SER A 174 -19.34 -11.23 26.71
C SER A 174 -18.82 -10.63 25.41
N ILE A 175 -19.62 -9.78 24.78
CA ILE A 175 -19.20 -8.93 23.64
C ILE A 175 -19.11 -7.49 24.14
N GLY A 176 -17.99 -6.83 23.91
CA GLY A 176 -17.76 -5.44 24.25
C GLY A 176 -17.97 -4.48 23.09
N THR A 177 -17.98 -3.18 23.39
CA THR A 177 -18.09 -2.13 22.36
C THR A 177 -16.89 -2.10 21.40
N MET A 178 -15.70 -2.52 21.84
CA MET A 178 -14.52 -2.65 20.96
C MET A 178 -14.66 -3.83 20.00
N ASP A 179 -15.28 -4.92 20.44
CA ASP A 179 -15.47 -6.12 19.63
C ASP A 179 -16.42 -5.81 18.47
N VAL A 180 -17.54 -5.14 18.77
CA VAL A 180 -18.47 -4.61 17.75
C VAL A 180 -17.76 -3.66 16.77
N ARG A 181 -16.85 -2.80 17.26
CA ARG A 181 -16.07 -1.90 16.40
C ARG A 181 -15.19 -2.71 15.44
N ASN A 182 -14.43 -3.67 15.98
CA ASN A 182 -13.48 -4.48 15.22
C ASN A 182 -14.21 -5.30 14.15
N ASP A 183 -15.37 -5.86 14.48
CA ASP A 183 -16.16 -6.65 13.54
C ASP A 183 -16.87 -5.80 12.48
N ALA A 184 -17.30 -4.60 12.84
CA ALA A 184 -17.82 -3.64 11.87
C ALA A 184 -16.72 -3.14 10.92
N ASP A 185 -15.47 -3.03 11.38
CA ASP A 185 -14.30 -2.70 10.56
C ASP A 185 -13.93 -3.86 9.62
N TRP A 186 -13.84 -5.07 10.17
CA TRP A 186 -13.65 -6.31 9.43
C TRP A 186 -14.69 -6.49 8.32
N THR A 187 -15.96 -6.19 8.60
CA THR A 187 -17.04 -6.25 7.62
C THR A 187 -16.93 -5.16 6.54
N GLN A 188 -16.46 -3.95 6.89
CA GLN A 188 -16.25 -2.85 5.92
C GLN A 188 -15.11 -3.15 4.94
N ASN A 189 -14.03 -3.77 5.42
CA ASN A 189 -12.83 -4.02 4.60
C ASN A 189 -13.00 -5.18 3.60
N ARG A 190 -14.09 -5.96 3.73
CA ARG A 190 -14.51 -6.98 2.75
C ARG A 190 -15.52 -6.46 1.71
N ALA A 191 -15.96 -5.21 1.82
CA ALA A 191 -16.82 -4.60 0.83
C ALA A 191 -16.05 -4.38 -0.49
N PRO A 192 -16.54 -4.83 -1.66
CA PRO A 192 -16.09 -4.22 -2.90
C PRO A 192 -16.38 -2.72 -2.80
N PRO A 193 -15.49 -1.83 -3.27
CA PRO A 193 -15.69 -0.39 -3.13
C PRO A 193 -17.05 -0.01 -3.71
N LEU A 194 -17.96 0.42 -2.85
CA LEU A 194 -19.14 1.14 -3.28
C LEU A 194 -18.63 2.34 -4.06
N LYS A 195 -18.80 2.32 -5.39
CA LYS A 195 -18.71 3.52 -6.22
C LYS A 195 -19.77 4.48 -5.68
N ALA A 196 -19.36 5.34 -4.77
CA ALA A 196 -20.11 6.52 -4.42
C ALA A 196 -20.28 7.31 -5.71
N TRP A 197 -21.48 7.28 -6.27
CA TRP A 197 -21.91 8.28 -7.23
C TRP A 197 -22.01 9.59 -6.46
N THR A 198 -20.92 10.37 -6.49
CA THR A 198 -21.00 11.79 -6.21
C THR A 198 -21.29 12.48 -7.54
N LEU A 199 -22.58 12.67 -7.83
CA LEU A 199 -23.00 13.73 -8.72
C LEU A 199 -22.69 15.05 -8.00
N ARG A 200 -21.50 15.62 -8.27
CA ARG A 200 -21.29 17.06 -8.11
C ARG A 200 -21.89 17.77 -9.32
N ASP A 201 -22.39 18.97 -9.05
CA ASP A 201 -22.80 20.00 -10.01
C ASP A 201 -24.02 19.70 -10.89
N LYS A 202 -25.17 20.22 -10.43
CA LYS A 202 -26.04 21.01 -11.29
C LYS A 202 -26.19 22.40 -10.69
N SER A 203 -25.20 23.25 -10.93
CA SER A 203 -25.45 24.69 -10.87
C SER A 203 -26.22 25.10 -12.13
N ARG A 204 -27.35 25.79 -11.89
CA ARG A 204 -27.93 26.87 -12.70
C ARG A 204 -28.04 26.63 -14.21
N PHE A 205 -29.24 26.27 -14.66
CA PHE A 205 -29.80 26.89 -15.86
C PHE A 205 -31.05 27.66 -15.48
N CYS A 206 -30.87 28.98 -15.29
CA CYS A 206 -31.95 29.94 -15.39
C CYS A 206 -32.41 29.99 -16.84
N THR A 207 -33.73 29.92 -17.02
CA THR A 207 -34.43 30.24 -18.25
C THR A 207 -34.11 31.67 -18.71
N LEU A 208 -33.56 31.81 -19.91
CA LEU A 208 -33.60 33.04 -20.69
C LEU A 208 -34.38 32.78 -22.01
N PRO A 209 -35.12 33.78 -22.52
CA PRO A 209 -36.04 33.64 -23.64
C PRO A 209 -35.31 33.56 -25.00
N PRO A 210 -35.98 33.19 -26.11
CA PRO A 210 -35.30 32.71 -27.32
C PRO A 210 -34.62 33.87 -28.06
N ILE A 211 -33.33 33.71 -28.32
CA ILE A 211 -32.57 34.57 -29.24
C ILE A 211 -32.43 33.84 -30.58
N ALA A 212 -32.61 34.62 -31.65
CA ALA A 212 -32.75 34.22 -33.03
C ALA A 212 -31.62 33.33 -33.58
N SER A 213 -32.01 32.57 -34.61
CA SER A 213 -31.23 31.65 -35.45
C SER A 213 -29.78 32.05 -35.72
N HIS A 214 -28.85 31.31 -35.12
CA HIS A 214 -27.51 31.10 -35.67
C HIS A 214 -27.48 29.81 -36.51
N PRO A 215 -26.69 29.77 -37.59
CA PRO A 215 -26.64 28.62 -38.48
C PRO A 215 -26.18 27.38 -37.71
N LYS A 216 -26.94 26.28 -37.83
CA LYS A 216 -26.60 24.98 -37.25
C LYS A 216 -25.22 24.54 -37.76
N MET A 217 -24.18 24.73 -36.95
CA MET A 217 -22.95 23.95 -37.12
C MET A 217 -23.33 22.48 -36.96
N LYS A 218 -22.97 21.65 -37.94
CA LYS A 218 -23.10 20.20 -37.80
C LYS A 218 -22.37 19.79 -36.52
N PRO A 219 -22.96 18.92 -35.68
CA PRO A 219 -22.22 18.38 -34.54
C PRO A 219 -21.02 17.61 -35.11
N THR A 220 -19.82 18.16 -34.90
CA THR A 220 -18.55 17.49 -35.18
C THR A 220 -18.43 16.29 -34.26
N SER A 221 -18.24 15.12 -34.84
CA SER A 221 -17.91 13.90 -34.11
C SER A 221 -16.53 14.07 -33.48
N PHE A 222 -16.28 13.40 -32.36
CA PHE A 222 -14.93 13.33 -31.79
C PHE A 222 -13.90 12.80 -32.79
N LEU A 223 -14.32 11.89 -33.67
CA LEU A 223 -13.48 11.33 -34.73
C LEU A 223 -13.16 12.32 -35.87
N ASP A 224 -13.82 13.48 -35.90
CA ASP A 224 -13.56 14.53 -36.89
C ASP A 224 -12.41 15.46 -36.46
N PHE A 225 -11.92 15.36 -35.22
CA PHE A 225 -10.74 16.10 -34.77
C PHE A 225 -9.43 15.51 -35.32
N PRO A 226 -8.34 16.29 -35.43
CA PRO A 226 -7.01 15.76 -35.73
C PRO A 226 -6.60 14.66 -34.75
N GLN A 227 -5.82 13.67 -35.21
CA GLN A 227 -5.46 12.50 -34.40
C GLN A 227 -4.68 12.89 -33.14
N GLU A 228 -3.89 13.95 -33.19
CA GLU A 228 -3.14 14.51 -32.05
C GLU A 228 -4.08 14.97 -30.95
N ILE A 229 -5.19 15.62 -31.31
CA ILE A 229 -6.21 16.09 -30.35
C ILE A 229 -6.98 14.91 -29.78
N GLN A 230 -7.29 13.92 -30.62
CA GLN A 230 -7.95 12.69 -30.16
C GLN A 230 -7.07 11.94 -29.14
N LEU A 231 -5.76 11.82 -29.43
CA LEU A 231 -4.79 11.18 -28.54
C LEU A 231 -4.63 11.94 -27.23
N GLN A 232 -4.45 13.26 -27.27
CA GLN A 232 -4.31 14.07 -26.07
C GLN A 232 -5.53 13.95 -25.16
N ILE A 233 -6.74 13.98 -25.73
CA ILE A 233 -7.97 13.75 -24.96
C ILE A 233 -8.00 12.33 -24.38
N ALA A 234 -7.60 11.32 -25.14
CA ALA A 234 -7.61 9.93 -24.68
C ALA A 234 -6.54 9.65 -23.60
N GLU A 235 -5.38 10.29 -23.67
CA GLU A 235 -4.31 10.23 -22.66
C GLU A 235 -4.75 10.83 -21.31
N ASP A 236 -5.60 11.85 -21.35
CA ASP A 236 -6.17 12.48 -20.14
C ASP A 236 -7.34 11.68 -19.53
N LEU A 237 -7.83 10.62 -20.18
CA LEU A 237 -8.95 9.82 -19.65
C LEU A 237 -8.47 8.84 -18.58
N PRO A 238 -9.20 8.74 -17.44
CA PRO A 238 -9.04 7.64 -16.50
C PRO A 238 -9.19 6.27 -17.18
N HIS A 239 -8.38 5.29 -16.75
CA HIS A 239 -8.34 3.94 -17.31
C HIS A 239 -9.71 3.27 -17.52
N PRO A 240 -10.71 3.38 -16.60
CA PRO A 240 -12.04 2.82 -16.82
C PRO A 240 -12.83 3.48 -17.95
N LEU A 241 -12.62 4.78 -18.19
CA LEU A 241 -13.27 5.52 -19.29
C LEU A 241 -12.61 5.18 -20.62
N LEU A 242 -11.28 5.02 -20.63
CA LEU A 242 -10.54 4.55 -21.79
C LEU A 242 -10.97 3.13 -22.21
N ALA A 243 -11.22 2.24 -21.25
CA ALA A 243 -11.74 0.89 -21.52
C ALA A 243 -13.16 0.91 -22.10
N ARG A 244 -14.01 1.85 -21.64
CA ARG A 244 -15.34 2.05 -22.23
C ARG A 244 -15.23 2.61 -23.65
N LEU A 245 -14.32 3.55 -23.86
CA LEU A 245 -14.07 4.15 -25.16
C LEU A 245 -13.66 3.08 -26.18
N SER A 246 -12.79 2.15 -25.80
CA SER A 246 -12.32 1.07 -26.68
C SER A 246 -13.43 0.08 -27.06
N MET A 247 -14.53 0.01 -26.32
CA MET A 247 -15.68 -0.85 -26.62
C MET A 247 -16.74 -0.18 -27.52
N THR A 248 -16.63 1.12 -27.81
CA THR A 248 -17.68 1.85 -28.54
C THR A 248 -17.66 1.61 -30.05
N CYS A 249 -16.50 1.74 -30.71
CA CYS A 249 -16.35 1.51 -32.15
C CYS A 249 -14.89 1.18 -32.51
N ARG A 250 -14.65 0.69 -33.74
CA ARG A 250 -13.31 0.25 -34.18
C ARG A 250 -12.26 1.38 -34.17
N SER A 251 -12.62 2.59 -34.60
CA SER A 251 -11.68 3.72 -34.63
C SER A 251 -11.26 4.15 -33.21
N LEU A 252 -12.22 4.16 -32.28
CA LEU A 252 -11.96 4.46 -30.87
C LEU A 252 -11.21 3.32 -30.18
N ASN A 253 -11.46 2.08 -30.58
CA ASN A 253 -10.67 0.93 -30.15
C ASN A 253 -9.20 1.05 -30.59
N SER A 254 -8.92 1.37 -31.85
CA SER A 254 -7.53 1.55 -32.34
C SER A 254 -6.80 2.71 -31.67
N LEU A 255 -7.54 3.73 -31.20
CA LEU A 255 -6.99 4.86 -30.44
C LEU A 255 -6.69 4.47 -28.99
N ALA A 256 -7.63 3.77 -28.34
CA ALA A 256 -7.59 3.49 -26.91
C ALA A 256 -6.78 2.23 -26.55
N GLU A 257 -6.73 1.21 -27.41
CA GLU A 257 -6.06 -0.07 -27.12
C GLU A 257 -4.56 0.11 -26.78
N PRO A 258 -3.76 0.90 -27.54
CA PRO A 258 -2.36 1.14 -27.18
C PRO A 258 -2.22 1.82 -25.80
N LEU A 259 -3.12 2.75 -25.48
CA LEU A 259 -3.12 3.48 -24.21
C LEU A 259 -3.54 2.57 -23.04
N LEU A 260 -4.48 1.65 -23.26
CA LEU A 260 -4.92 0.67 -22.26
C LEU A 260 -3.81 -0.29 -21.86
N TYR A 261 -3.01 -0.74 -22.82
CA TYR A 261 -1.90 -1.66 -22.55
C TYR A 261 -0.59 -0.93 -22.22
N SER A 262 -0.53 0.40 -22.32
CA SER A 262 0.70 1.18 -22.09
C SER A 262 1.29 0.97 -20.68
N THR A 263 0.42 0.83 -19.68
CA THR A 263 0.80 0.65 -18.27
C THR A 263 0.01 -0.52 -17.69
N ILE A 264 0.73 -1.54 -17.24
CA ILE A 264 0.16 -2.71 -16.58
C ILE A 264 0.47 -2.59 -15.09
N GLN A 265 -0.59 -2.56 -14.28
CA GLN A 265 -0.47 -2.55 -12.82
C GLN A 265 -1.14 -3.80 -12.24
N ILE A 266 -0.40 -4.54 -11.43
CA ILE A 266 -0.90 -5.71 -10.72
C ILE A 266 -0.65 -5.51 -9.24
N SER A 267 -1.72 -5.36 -8.47
CA SER A 267 -1.64 -5.16 -7.03
C SER A 267 -1.93 -6.45 -6.28
N TRP A 268 -1.06 -6.81 -5.34
CA TRP A 268 -1.25 -7.86 -4.36
C TRP A 268 -1.47 -7.22 -2.99
N VAL A 269 -2.73 -6.93 -2.66
CA VAL A 269 -3.13 -6.22 -1.44
C VAL A 269 -3.94 -7.16 -0.56
N ARG A 270 -3.42 -7.57 0.60
CA ARG A 270 -4.12 -8.31 1.66
C ARG A 270 -5.11 -9.40 1.17
N GLU A 271 -4.70 -10.16 0.15
CA GLU A 271 -5.38 -11.36 -0.32
C GLU A 271 -4.55 -12.57 0.11
N TYR A 272 -5.19 -13.61 0.68
CA TYR A 272 -4.54 -14.87 1.05
C TYR A 272 -3.78 -15.51 -0.12
N TYR A 273 -4.27 -15.30 -1.33
CA TYR A 273 -3.64 -15.78 -2.55
C TYR A 273 -3.06 -14.61 -3.35
N PRO A 274 -1.92 -14.82 -4.02
CA PRO A 274 -1.44 -13.90 -5.02
C PRO A 274 -2.49 -13.70 -6.12
N PRO A 275 -2.44 -12.60 -6.90
CA PRO A 275 -3.40 -12.31 -7.96
C PRO A 275 -3.16 -13.17 -9.22
N ILE A 276 -3.23 -14.49 -9.05
CA ILE A 276 -2.92 -15.54 -10.03
C ILE A 276 -3.83 -15.44 -11.24
N LEU A 277 -5.15 -15.35 -11.02
CA LEU A 277 -6.12 -15.27 -12.10
C LEU A 277 -5.86 -14.04 -13.00
N LYS A 278 -5.59 -12.88 -12.40
CA LYS A 278 -5.33 -11.63 -13.13
C LYS A 278 -4.06 -11.76 -13.98
N SER A 279 -2.99 -12.27 -13.38
CA SER A 279 -1.67 -12.43 -14.02
C SER A 279 -1.71 -13.46 -15.14
N LEU A 280 -2.33 -14.62 -14.94
CA LEU A 280 -2.44 -15.66 -15.96
C LEU A 280 -3.40 -15.28 -17.09
N CYS A 281 -4.49 -14.53 -16.80
CA CYS A 281 -5.31 -13.97 -17.86
C CYS A 281 -4.51 -13.00 -18.74
N LEU A 282 -3.70 -12.14 -18.13
CA LEU A 282 -2.81 -11.24 -18.86
C LEU A 282 -1.80 -12.01 -19.70
N ILE A 283 -1.07 -12.97 -19.11
CA ILE A 283 -0.10 -13.81 -19.83
C ILE A 283 -0.76 -14.48 -21.03
N ARG A 284 -1.93 -15.09 -20.83
CA ARG A 284 -2.70 -15.71 -21.93
C ARG A 284 -3.01 -14.69 -23.02
N THR A 285 -3.51 -13.50 -22.66
CA THR A 285 -3.83 -12.45 -23.63
C THR A 285 -2.59 -12.00 -24.42
N LEU A 286 -1.44 -11.81 -23.76
CA LEU A 286 -0.19 -11.42 -24.42
C LEU A 286 0.35 -12.52 -25.34
N LEU A 287 0.24 -13.79 -24.93
CA LEU A 287 0.64 -14.95 -25.75
C LEU A 287 -0.31 -15.18 -26.95
N GLU A 288 -1.58 -14.81 -26.83
CA GLU A 288 -2.58 -14.91 -27.91
C GLU A 288 -2.51 -13.73 -28.89
N LYS A 289 -2.13 -12.55 -28.39
CA LYS A 289 -2.01 -11.29 -29.15
C LYS A 289 -0.64 -10.62 -28.91
N PRO A 290 0.45 -11.15 -29.50
CA PRO A 290 1.80 -10.62 -29.30
C PRO A 290 1.97 -9.15 -29.70
N GLU A 291 1.11 -8.63 -30.58
CA GLU A 291 1.09 -7.21 -30.95
C GLU A 291 0.87 -6.29 -29.75
N LEU A 292 0.14 -6.75 -28.72
CA LEU A 292 -0.12 -5.97 -27.50
C LEU A 292 1.14 -5.77 -26.67
N CYS A 293 2.09 -6.72 -26.71
CA CYS A 293 3.37 -6.59 -26.03
C CYS A 293 4.14 -5.35 -26.50
N ASN A 294 3.94 -4.92 -27.75
CA ASN A 294 4.60 -3.75 -28.30
C ASN A 294 4.07 -2.43 -27.74
N TYR A 295 2.89 -2.42 -27.13
CA TYR A 295 2.29 -1.23 -26.53
C TYR A 295 2.73 -1.00 -25.09
N VAL A 296 3.10 -2.06 -24.37
CA VAL A 296 3.46 -1.94 -22.96
C VAL A 296 4.76 -1.15 -22.79
N ARG A 297 4.73 -0.15 -21.91
CA ARG A 297 5.84 0.75 -21.57
C ARG A 297 6.17 0.73 -20.08
N SER A 298 5.18 0.47 -19.23
CA SER A 298 5.33 0.36 -17.78
C SER A 298 4.71 -0.93 -17.26
N LEU A 299 5.45 -1.63 -16.39
CA LEU A 299 4.99 -2.81 -15.66
C LEU A 299 5.24 -2.59 -14.18
N GLU A 300 4.18 -2.51 -13.39
CA GLU A 300 4.24 -2.15 -11.98
C GLU A 300 3.50 -3.17 -11.12
N PHE A 301 4.25 -3.88 -10.29
CA PHE A 301 3.72 -4.78 -9.29
C PHE A 301 3.69 -4.09 -7.94
N HIS A 302 2.48 -3.87 -7.43
CA HIS A 302 2.24 -3.21 -6.16
C HIS A 302 1.84 -4.25 -5.11
N GLY A 303 2.05 -3.93 -3.84
CA GLY A 303 1.62 -4.76 -2.73
C GLY A 303 2.15 -4.21 -1.42
N ASP A 304 1.26 -4.17 -0.44
CA ASP A 304 1.56 -3.87 0.96
C ASP A 304 1.75 -5.22 1.67
N ASP A 305 2.71 -5.30 2.59
CA ASP A 305 3.16 -6.53 3.28
C ASP A 305 2.04 -7.59 3.43
N HIS A 306 2.31 -8.81 2.98
CA HIS A 306 1.31 -9.89 2.92
C HIS A 306 0.76 -10.35 4.29
N PHE A 307 1.33 -9.87 5.41
CA PHE A 307 1.04 -10.42 6.73
C PHE A 307 0.34 -9.43 7.67
N ASP A 308 -0.85 -9.82 8.13
CA ASP A 308 -1.26 -9.53 9.50
C ASP A 308 -0.70 -10.65 10.39
N ARG A 309 0.57 -10.53 10.81
CA ARG A 309 1.23 -11.57 11.64
C ARG A 309 0.58 -11.72 13.01
N ASP A 310 -0.20 -10.73 13.41
CA ASP A 310 -0.91 -10.72 14.67
C ASP A 310 -2.22 -11.54 14.60
N ASP A 311 -2.68 -11.95 13.39
CA ASP A 311 -3.92 -12.70 13.18
C ASP A 311 -3.84 -13.67 11.97
N PRO A 312 -3.07 -14.78 12.04
CA PRO A 312 -3.05 -15.80 10.98
C PRO A 312 -4.42 -16.51 10.87
N PRO A 313 -4.85 -16.94 9.67
CA PRO A 313 -6.08 -17.72 9.53
C PRO A 313 -5.96 -19.05 10.26
N ASP A 314 -7.05 -19.51 10.86
CA ASP A 314 -7.18 -20.92 11.21
C ASP A 314 -7.15 -21.78 9.92
N SER A 315 -6.70 -23.04 10.02
CA SER A 315 -6.66 -24.01 8.90
C SER A 315 -7.99 -24.12 8.15
N ASP A 316 -9.09 -23.85 8.86
CA ASP A 316 -10.46 -23.97 8.38
C ASP A 316 -10.97 -22.70 7.67
N GLU A 317 -10.16 -21.61 7.66
CA GLU A 317 -10.45 -20.31 7.06
C GLU A 317 -9.67 -20.02 5.76
N LEU A 318 -8.73 -20.89 5.39
CA LEU A 318 -8.03 -20.80 4.11
C LEU A 318 -9.05 -20.96 2.95
N PRO A 319 -9.27 -19.93 2.12
CA PRO A 319 -10.17 -20.05 0.98
C PRO A 319 -9.67 -21.16 0.04
N GLU A 320 -10.55 -21.90 -0.64
CA GLU A 320 -10.05 -22.80 -1.69
C GLU A 320 -9.24 -22.02 -2.74
N PRO A 321 -8.07 -22.54 -3.19
CA PRO A 321 -7.27 -21.85 -4.19
C PRO A 321 -8.12 -21.58 -5.44
N PRO A 322 -7.99 -20.38 -6.05
CA PRO A 322 -8.81 -20.02 -7.19
C PRO A 322 -8.61 -21.01 -8.34
N ARG A 323 -9.69 -21.45 -8.98
CA ARG A 323 -9.62 -22.33 -10.16
C ARG A 323 -8.89 -21.60 -11.29
N VAL A 324 -7.66 -22.04 -11.55
CA VAL A 324 -6.78 -21.43 -12.53
C VAL A 324 -7.20 -21.84 -13.96
N PRO A 325 -7.40 -20.89 -14.90
CA PRO A 325 -7.53 -21.24 -16.30
C PRO A 325 -6.19 -21.76 -16.82
N VAL A 326 -6.15 -22.98 -17.35
CA VAL A 326 -4.92 -23.58 -17.90
C VAL A 326 -4.49 -22.77 -19.13
N PRO A 327 -3.35 -22.04 -19.09
CA PRO A 327 -2.82 -21.39 -20.28
C PRO A 327 -2.36 -22.44 -21.30
N ARG A 328 -2.24 -22.05 -22.57
CA ARG A 328 -1.66 -22.93 -23.60
C ARG A 328 -0.19 -23.19 -23.31
N LEU A 329 0.07 -24.32 -22.66
CA LEU A 329 1.38 -24.76 -22.15
C LEU A 329 2.45 -24.83 -23.23
N ASP A 330 2.06 -25.20 -24.45
CA ASP A 330 2.93 -25.29 -25.63
C ASP A 330 3.57 -23.94 -25.96
N ARG A 331 2.80 -22.85 -25.94
CA ARG A 331 3.32 -21.50 -26.24
C ARG A 331 4.20 -20.97 -25.12
N LEU A 332 3.82 -21.23 -23.87
CA LEU A 332 4.60 -20.83 -22.71
C LEU A 332 5.98 -21.51 -22.70
N ALA A 333 6.00 -22.83 -22.87
CA ALA A 333 7.23 -23.63 -22.91
C ALA A 333 8.13 -23.19 -24.06
N THR A 334 7.57 -23.08 -25.28
CA THR A 334 8.31 -22.60 -26.46
C THR A 334 8.97 -21.24 -26.22
N PHE A 335 8.26 -20.33 -25.53
CA PHE A 335 8.79 -19.00 -25.26
C PHE A 335 9.90 -19.01 -24.20
N ILE A 336 9.73 -19.75 -23.11
CA ILE A 336 10.75 -19.89 -22.06
C ILE A 336 12.01 -20.57 -22.63
N GLU A 337 11.86 -21.63 -23.41
CA GLU A 337 12.99 -22.29 -24.08
C GLU A 337 13.72 -21.33 -25.03
N ALA A 338 13.00 -20.45 -25.73
CA ALA A 338 13.58 -19.44 -26.62
C ALA A 338 14.43 -18.39 -25.89
N THR A 339 14.25 -18.21 -24.57
CA THR A 339 15.13 -17.34 -23.76
C THR A 339 16.53 -17.92 -23.59
N GLY A 340 16.74 -19.21 -23.90
CA GLY A 340 18.07 -19.82 -23.85
C GLY A 340 18.55 -20.20 -22.45
N VAL A 341 17.69 -20.17 -21.44
CA VAL A 341 17.92 -20.83 -20.14
C VAL A 341 18.15 -22.34 -20.34
N GLU A 342 18.86 -22.98 -19.41
CA GLU A 342 19.06 -24.44 -19.44
C GLU A 342 17.72 -25.18 -19.32
N GLU A 343 17.59 -26.37 -19.93
CA GLU A 343 16.34 -27.14 -19.96
C GLU A 343 15.78 -27.41 -18.56
N ALA A 344 16.63 -27.76 -17.60
CA ALA A 344 16.22 -27.97 -16.22
C ALA A 344 15.67 -26.68 -15.57
N SER A 345 16.27 -25.52 -15.87
CA SER A 345 15.81 -24.21 -15.41
C SER A 345 14.51 -23.80 -16.10
N ALA A 346 14.35 -24.10 -17.40
CA ALA A 346 13.12 -23.87 -18.15
C ALA A 346 11.93 -24.63 -17.53
N VAL A 347 12.11 -25.92 -17.25
CA VAL A 347 11.08 -26.75 -16.61
C VAL A 347 10.73 -26.21 -15.22
N SER A 348 11.75 -25.87 -14.41
CA SER A 348 11.52 -25.26 -13.08
C SER A 348 10.75 -23.95 -13.18
N TRP A 349 11.06 -23.10 -14.17
CA TRP A 349 10.40 -21.82 -14.37
C TRP A 349 8.95 -22.01 -14.83
N ILE A 350 8.71 -22.91 -15.78
CA ILE A 350 7.35 -23.27 -16.21
C ILE A 350 6.52 -23.72 -15.01
N ASN A 351 7.07 -24.57 -14.14
CA ASN A 351 6.38 -25.03 -12.93
C ASN A 351 6.09 -23.90 -11.94
N ASN A 352 7.03 -22.97 -11.77
CA ASN A 352 6.83 -21.78 -10.93
C ASN A 352 5.67 -20.91 -11.47
N VAL A 353 5.60 -20.67 -12.78
CA VAL A 353 4.53 -19.87 -13.41
C VAL A 353 3.17 -20.57 -13.31
N LEU A 354 3.13 -21.89 -13.50
CA LEU A 354 1.88 -22.60 -13.70
C LEU A 354 1.09 -22.88 -12.42
N TYR A 355 1.64 -22.66 -11.22
CA TYR A 355 0.97 -22.78 -9.92
C TYR A 355 0.41 -24.19 -9.58
N CYS A 356 0.11 -25.04 -10.58
CA CYS A 356 -0.71 -26.24 -10.47
C CYS A 356 -0.02 -27.42 -9.77
N ASP A 357 1.28 -27.63 -9.96
CA ASP A 357 1.99 -28.79 -9.37
C ASP A 357 2.36 -28.56 -7.89
N ALA A 358 2.45 -27.30 -7.47
CA ALA A 358 2.87 -26.93 -6.13
C ALA A 358 1.86 -27.31 -5.03
N TYR A 359 0.58 -27.49 -5.39
CA TYR A 359 -0.46 -27.97 -4.48
C TYR A 359 -0.51 -29.48 -4.32
N GLU A 360 0.06 -30.28 -5.23
CA GLU A 360 0.19 -31.73 -4.98
C GLU A 360 1.09 -32.01 -3.76
N TYR A 361 2.07 -31.12 -3.50
CA TYR A 361 2.91 -31.15 -2.29
C TYR A 361 2.22 -30.63 -1.03
N LEU A 362 1.10 -29.91 -1.14
CA LEU A 362 0.27 -29.45 -0.02
C LEU A 362 -0.71 -30.52 0.49
N LYS A 363 -0.70 -31.74 -0.09
CA LYS A 363 -1.20 -32.94 0.60
C LYS A 363 -0.23 -33.34 1.72
N VAL A 364 -0.06 -32.45 2.69
CA VAL A 364 0.68 -32.73 3.92
C VAL A 364 -0.11 -33.81 4.67
N PRO A 365 0.51 -34.93 5.07
CA PRO A 365 -0.16 -35.94 5.88
C PRO A 365 -0.79 -35.28 7.12
N GLU A 366 -1.97 -35.72 7.53
CA GLU A 366 -2.84 -35.19 8.62
C GLU A 366 -2.21 -35.08 10.02
N PHE A 367 -0.88 -35.20 10.13
CA PHE A 367 -0.14 -35.03 11.36
C PHE A 367 1.03 -34.08 11.08
N HIS A 368 0.89 -32.78 11.38
CA HIS A 368 1.84 -31.95 12.15
C HIS A 368 1.56 -30.44 12.01
N GLN A 369 1.28 -29.78 13.14
CA GLN A 369 1.35 -28.34 13.46
C GLN A 369 0.99 -27.29 12.38
N PRO A 370 -0.02 -26.42 12.61
CA PRO A 370 -0.49 -25.40 11.64
C PRO A 370 0.57 -24.39 11.16
N TYR A 371 1.66 -24.21 11.91
CA TYR A 371 2.78 -23.34 11.50
C TYR A 371 3.54 -23.82 10.25
N ASN A 372 3.53 -25.13 9.94
CA ASN A 372 4.23 -25.65 8.76
C ASN A 372 3.45 -25.45 7.45
N GLU A 373 2.12 -25.38 7.51
CA GLU A 373 1.27 -25.24 6.32
C GLU A 373 1.41 -23.85 5.68
N LEU A 374 1.39 -22.81 6.51
CA LEU A 374 1.59 -21.42 6.06
C LEU A 374 2.98 -21.20 5.45
N TYR A 375 4.02 -21.80 6.02
CA TYR A 375 5.37 -21.71 5.46
C TYR A 375 5.46 -22.30 4.05
N VAL A 376 4.85 -23.46 3.81
CA VAL A 376 4.85 -24.09 2.48
C VAL A 376 4.04 -23.25 1.49
N ILE A 377 2.85 -22.77 1.88
CA ILE A 377 2.02 -21.89 1.05
C ILE A 377 2.81 -20.64 0.64
N ASN A 378 3.51 -20.00 1.59
CA ASN A 378 4.32 -18.82 1.31
C ASN A 378 5.42 -19.11 0.30
N LYS A 379 6.16 -20.21 0.47
CA LYS A 379 7.22 -20.61 -0.48
C LYS A 379 6.69 -20.86 -1.89
N VAL A 380 5.46 -21.34 -2.02
CA VAL A 380 4.80 -21.50 -3.32
C VAL A 380 4.43 -20.15 -3.92
N HIS A 381 3.86 -19.24 -3.12
CA HIS A 381 3.51 -17.89 -3.56
C HIS A 381 4.74 -17.09 -4.02
N GLU A 382 5.83 -17.14 -3.26
CA GLU A 382 7.11 -16.48 -3.57
C GLU A 382 7.65 -16.95 -4.93
N LYS A 383 7.75 -18.26 -5.15
CA LYS A 383 8.23 -18.84 -6.42
C LYS A 383 7.33 -18.50 -7.60
N TRP A 384 6.01 -18.51 -7.40
CA TRP A 384 5.06 -18.14 -8.43
C TRP A 384 5.22 -16.68 -8.84
N ALA A 385 5.39 -15.78 -7.88
CA ALA A 385 5.58 -14.36 -8.12
C ALA A 385 6.86 -14.13 -8.94
N ASP A 386 7.99 -14.71 -8.51
CA ASP A 386 9.28 -14.67 -9.20
C ASP A 386 9.14 -15.07 -10.68
N GLY A 387 8.65 -16.28 -10.93
CA GLY A 387 8.51 -16.83 -12.28
C GLY A 387 7.56 -16.00 -13.17
N THR A 388 6.48 -15.49 -12.59
CA THR A 388 5.49 -14.65 -13.29
C THR A 388 6.06 -13.30 -13.69
N VAL A 389 6.78 -12.64 -12.77
CA VAL A 389 7.43 -11.34 -13.01
C VAL A 389 8.50 -11.50 -14.09
N ALA A 390 9.36 -12.51 -13.97
CA ALA A 390 10.40 -12.82 -14.95
C ALA A 390 9.79 -13.05 -16.35
N LEU A 391 8.71 -13.84 -16.45
CA LEU A 391 8.06 -14.13 -17.72
C LEU A 391 7.48 -12.87 -18.38
N LEU A 392 6.80 -12.03 -17.58
CA LEU A 392 6.21 -10.79 -18.09
C LEU A 392 7.31 -9.82 -18.56
N LEU A 393 8.45 -9.72 -17.88
CA LEU A 393 9.59 -8.95 -18.38
C LEU A 393 10.08 -9.45 -19.73
N CYS A 394 10.13 -10.76 -19.94
CA CYS A 394 10.55 -11.34 -21.21
C CYS A 394 9.58 -11.01 -22.36
N LEU A 395 8.28 -11.02 -22.08
CA LEU A 395 7.25 -10.83 -23.10
C LEU A 395 7.20 -9.40 -23.65
N LEU A 396 7.83 -8.42 -23.00
CA LEU A 396 7.60 -7.00 -23.23
C LEU A 396 8.84 -6.28 -23.82
N PRO A 397 9.00 -6.27 -25.15
CA PRO A 397 10.24 -5.81 -25.80
C PRO A 397 10.49 -4.30 -25.68
N ASN A 398 9.45 -3.51 -25.44
CA ASN A 398 9.51 -2.05 -25.38
C ASN A 398 9.33 -1.50 -23.97
N LEU A 399 9.52 -2.35 -22.96
CA LEU A 399 9.37 -1.97 -21.57
C LEU A 399 10.40 -0.90 -21.19
N SER A 400 9.93 0.19 -20.62
CA SER A 400 10.75 1.35 -20.24
C SER A 400 10.80 1.57 -18.73
N LYS A 401 9.75 1.16 -18.02
CA LYS A 401 9.64 1.25 -16.57
C LYS A 401 9.23 -0.11 -15.99
N PHE A 402 9.95 -0.56 -14.98
CA PHE A 402 9.65 -1.76 -14.24
C PHE A 402 9.76 -1.47 -12.74
N SER A 403 8.72 -1.81 -11.98
CA SER A 403 8.77 -1.77 -10.52
C SER A 403 8.08 -2.97 -9.92
N ALA A 404 8.66 -3.55 -8.89
CA ALA A 404 8.04 -4.61 -8.11
C ALA A 404 8.22 -4.35 -6.61
N SER A 405 7.12 -4.40 -5.87
CA SER A 405 7.14 -4.36 -4.41
C SER A 405 7.59 -5.68 -3.83
N ARG A 406 7.96 -5.68 -2.54
CA ARG A 406 8.53 -6.83 -1.83
C ARG A 406 7.75 -8.13 -2.01
N ASN A 407 6.42 -8.09 -1.93
CA ASN A 407 5.57 -9.28 -2.07
C ASN A 407 5.88 -10.06 -3.37
N TRP A 408 6.35 -9.36 -4.41
CA TRP A 408 6.60 -9.94 -5.74
C TRP A 408 8.03 -10.42 -5.97
N ILE A 409 8.97 -10.07 -5.10
CA ILE A 409 10.41 -10.29 -5.28
C ILE A 409 11.09 -10.91 -4.05
N GLU A 410 10.31 -11.51 -3.15
CA GLU A 410 10.81 -12.16 -1.93
C GLU A 410 11.69 -13.39 -2.25
N ASP A 411 11.26 -14.21 -3.22
CA ASP A 411 12.15 -15.05 -4.01
C ASP A 411 12.32 -14.33 -5.36
N SER A 412 13.56 -14.07 -5.78
CA SER A 412 13.83 -13.36 -7.03
C SER A 412 14.82 -14.10 -7.91
N ARG A 413 15.14 -15.36 -7.62
CA ARG A 413 16.18 -16.14 -8.30
C ARG A 413 16.00 -16.21 -9.83
N THR A 414 14.77 -16.33 -10.31
CA THR A 414 14.47 -16.39 -11.75
C THR A 414 14.66 -15.02 -12.39
N LEU A 415 14.10 -13.98 -11.77
CA LEU A 415 14.29 -12.59 -12.17
C LEU A 415 15.77 -12.18 -12.19
N GLU A 416 16.50 -12.58 -11.16
CA GLU A 416 17.92 -12.39 -10.93
C GLU A 416 18.75 -13.05 -12.03
N ALA A 417 18.49 -14.33 -12.33
CA ALA A 417 19.14 -15.05 -13.42
C ALA A 417 18.94 -14.36 -14.78
N MET A 418 17.76 -13.77 -15.01
CA MET A 418 17.49 -13.02 -16.25
C MET A 418 18.36 -11.77 -16.40
N PHE A 419 18.55 -10.99 -15.32
CA PHE A 419 19.43 -9.83 -15.38
C PHE A 419 20.87 -10.24 -15.66
N ARG A 420 21.36 -11.34 -15.06
CA ARG A 420 22.68 -11.90 -15.39
C ARG A 420 22.79 -12.34 -16.85
N LEU A 421 21.78 -13.04 -17.37
CA LEU A 421 21.77 -13.48 -18.77
C LEU A 421 21.80 -12.31 -19.75
N SER A 422 21.24 -11.15 -19.38
CA SER A 422 21.30 -9.94 -20.21
C SER A 422 22.73 -9.40 -20.42
N LEU A 423 23.71 -9.81 -19.60
CA LEU A 423 25.12 -9.45 -19.73
C LEU A 423 25.86 -10.30 -20.76
N CYS A 424 25.34 -11.48 -21.09
CA CYS A 424 25.99 -12.41 -22.01
C CYS A 424 25.48 -12.15 -23.45
N PRO A 425 26.33 -11.71 -24.39
CA PRO A 425 25.95 -11.73 -25.80
C PRO A 425 25.76 -13.18 -26.23
N THR A 426 24.52 -13.59 -26.48
CA THR A 426 24.21 -14.93 -26.96
C THR A 426 24.92 -15.16 -28.30
N THR A 427 25.91 -16.06 -28.31
CA THR A 427 26.72 -16.43 -29.48
C THR A 427 25.96 -17.25 -30.54
N GLN A 428 24.64 -17.40 -30.38
CA GLN A 428 23.73 -18.12 -31.27
C GLN A 428 22.43 -17.33 -31.35
N ASP A 429 21.64 -17.51 -32.42
CA ASP A 429 20.34 -16.90 -32.80
C ASP A 429 19.20 -16.90 -31.74
N ARG A 430 19.52 -16.89 -30.44
CA ARG A 430 18.57 -16.85 -29.33
C ARG A 430 18.14 -15.41 -29.08
N SER A 431 16.85 -15.17 -29.31
CA SER A 431 16.13 -13.93 -29.04
C SER A 431 15.93 -13.73 -27.52
N PHE A 432 17.00 -13.41 -26.79
CA PHE A 432 16.82 -12.95 -25.41
C PHE A 432 16.08 -11.60 -25.41
N PRO A 433 15.14 -11.37 -24.48
CA PRO A 433 14.47 -10.08 -24.37
C PRO A 433 15.51 -8.97 -24.22
N SER A 434 15.49 -8.05 -25.17
CA SER A 434 16.35 -6.89 -25.14
C SER A 434 15.83 -5.95 -24.04
N LEU A 435 16.29 -6.12 -22.80
CA LEU A 435 16.05 -5.20 -21.68
C LEU A 435 16.65 -3.79 -21.92
N GLN A 436 17.18 -3.55 -23.13
CA GLN A 436 17.85 -2.33 -23.58
C GLN A 436 16.93 -1.10 -23.62
N SER A 437 15.61 -1.28 -23.53
CA SER A 437 14.62 -0.19 -23.47
C SER A 437 14.35 0.32 -22.05
N LEU A 438 14.75 -0.43 -21.01
CA LEU A 438 14.52 -0.07 -19.62
C LEU A 438 15.28 1.20 -19.24
N LYS A 439 14.54 2.14 -18.63
CA LYS A 439 15.02 3.42 -18.11
C LYS A 439 14.83 3.52 -16.60
N GLU A 440 13.77 2.91 -16.08
CA GLU A 440 13.45 2.95 -14.65
C GLU A 440 13.28 1.52 -14.14
N VAL A 441 14.06 1.15 -13.14
CA VAL A 441 14.00 -0.16 -12.48
C VAL A 441 13.89 0.05 -10.98
N SER A 442 12.88 -0.55 -10.35
CA SER A 442 12.68 -0.51 -8.90
C SER A 442 12.37 -1.90 -8.37
N ILE A 443 13.38 -2.55 -7.77
CA ILE A 443 13.31 -3.90 -7.19
C ILE A 443 13.86 -3.90 -5.76
N ALA A 444 13.81 -2.76 -5.08
CA ALA A 444 14.26 -2.68 -3.70
C ALA A 444 13.29 -3.43 -2.77
N SER A 445 13.80 -4.48 -2.12
CA SER A 445 13.17 -5.08 -0.96
C SER A 445 13.63 -4.35 0.31
N THR A 446 12.72 -3.71 1.03
CA THR A 446 13.00 -3.13 2.34
C THR A 446 13.11 -4.27 3.36
N ILE A 447 14.18 -4.30 4.17
CA ILE A 447 14.44 -5.35 5.18
C ILE A 447 13.53 -5.18 6.43
N GLU A 448 12.31 -4.69 6.27
CA GLU A 448 11.42 -4.50 7.42
C GLU A 448 10.78 -5.83 7.85
N ASN A 449 11.05 -6.26 9.08
CA ASN A 449 10.31 -7.28 9.83
C ASN A 449 9.99 -8.60 9.10
N GLY A 450 10.90 -9.57 9.27
CA GLY A 450 10.55 -10.77 10.02
C GLY A 450 10.63 -12.13 9.35
N TYR A 451 11.17 -12.23 8.13
CA TYR A 451 11.95 -13.40 7.73
C TYR A 451 12.98 -12.95 6.68
N PRO A 452 14.28 -13.02 6.96
CA PRO A 452 15.28 -12.86 5.94
C PRO A 452 15.52 -14.21 5.26
N ASN A 453 15.59 -14.21 3.93
CA ASN A 453 16.66 -14.97 3.30
C ASN A 453 17.94 -14.47 3.99
N LEU A 454 18.49 -15.26 4.91
CA LEU A 454 19.78 -15.01 5.57
C LEU A 454 20.95 -15.16 4.58
N ASP A 455 20.64 -15.65 3.38
CA ASP A 455 21.61 -16.22 2.44
C ASP A 455 21.21 -16.10 0.94
N PRO A 456 20.65 -14.98 0.40
CA PRO A 456 20.54 -14.84 -1.04
C PRO A 456 21.80 -14.14 -1.55
N GLU A 457 22.72 -14.83 -2.21
CA GLU A 457 23.84 -14.18 -2.91
C GLU A 457 23.34 -13.33 -4.10
N ASN A 458 22.61 -12.24 -3.85
CA ASN A 458 21.99 -11.42 -4.91
C ASN A 458 22.97 -10.42 -5.55
N THR A 459 24.21 -10.37 -5.06
CA THR A 459 25.16 -9.30 -5.37
C THR A 459 25.37 -9.18 -6.87
N ALA A 460 25.66 -10.27 -7.57
CA ALA A 460 25.98 -10.17 -8.99
C ALA A 460 24.73 -9.87 -9.84
N GLU A 461 23.52 -10.24 -9.41
CA GLU A 461 22.26 -9.95 -10.08
C GLU A 461 21.84 -8.51 -9.91
N ALA A 462 21.87 -8.01 -8.67
CA ALA A 462 21.64 -6.61 -8.37
C ALA A 462 22.63 -5.72 -9.14
N LEU A 463 23.92 -6.10 -9.17
CA LEU A 463 24.94 -5.39 -9.93
C LEU A 463 24.78 -5.51 -11.46
N SER A 464 24.11 -6.56 -11.96
CA SER A 464 23.85 -6.71 -13.41
C SER A 464 22.92 -5.62 -13.95
N THR A 465 22.04 -5.06 -13.11
CA THR A 465 21.14 -3.97 -13.51
C THR A 465 21.88 -2.70 -13.96
N PHE A 466 23.10 -2.45 -13.45
CA PHE A 466 23.91 -1.29 -13.82
C PHE A 466 24.42 -1.32 -15.27
N TYR A 467 24.35 -2.47 -15.95
CA TYR A 467 24.75 -2.61 -17.35
C TYR A 467 23.62 -2.27 -18.34
N LEU A 468 22.43 -1.92 -17.85
CA LEU A 468 21.32 -1.52 -18.71
C LEU A 468 21.65 -0.18 -19.40
N PRO A 469 21.65 -0.13 -20.75
CA PRO A 469 22.26 0.96 -21.52
C PRO A 469 21.52 2.30 -21.43
N LYS A 470 20.22 2.28 -21.12
CA LYS A 470 19.34 3.46 -21.09
C LYS A 470 18.84 3.77 -19.68
N LEU A 471 19.42 3.14 -18.66
CA LEU A 471 19.00 3.28 -17.27
C LEU A 471 19.17 4.73 -16.79
N GLN A 472 18.10 5.30 -16.26
CA GLN A 472 18.01 6.67 -15.75
C GLN A 472 17.74 6.70 -14.25
N SER A 473 16.95 5.75 -13.75
CA SER A 473 16.62 5.60 -12.34
C SER A 473 16.72 4.13 -11.93
N LEU A 474 17.41 3.86 -10.83
CA LEU A 474 17.56 2.53 -10.26
C LEU A 474 17.25 2.56 -8.77
N SER A 475 16.42 1.65 -8.30
CA SER A 475 16.19 1.36 -6.88
C SER A 475 16.40 -0.14 -6.65
N VAL A 476 17.40 -0.47 -5.83
CA VAL A 476 17.90 -1.85 -5.70
C VAL A 476 18.46 -2.12 -4.30
N SER A 477 18.22 -3.35 -3.81
CA SER A 477 18.86 -3.87 -2.59
C SER A 477 20.06 -4.72 -2.98
N ILE A 478 21.23 -4.41 -2.40
CA ILE A 478 22.49 -5.10 -2.74
C ILE A 478 23.09 -5.69 -1.47
N ASP A 479 23.38 -6.98 -1.53
CA ASP A 479 24.03 -7.70 -0.44
C ASP A 479 25.46 -7.24 -0.18
N ASN A 480 26.00 -7.65 0.97
CA ASN A 480 27.34 -7.31 1.40
C ASN A 480 28.28 -8.49 1.21
N PRO A 481 28.85 -8.68 0.00
CA PRO A 481 29.74 -9.80 -0.25
C PRO A 481 31.03 -9.63 0.57
N VAL A 482 31.73 -10.72 0.88
CA VAL A 482 33.08 -10.64 1.47
C VAL A 482 34.06 -9.97 0.50
N GLN A 483 33.86 -10.16 -0.80
CA GLN A 483 34.64 -9.52 -1.85
C GLN A 483 33.71 -8.86 -2.87
N PHE A 484 33.90 -7.57 -3.10
CA PHE A 484 33.14 -6.85 -4.11
C PHE A 484 33.74 -7.07 -5.51
N THR A 485 32.94 -7.60 -6.43
CA THR A 485 33.31 -7.73 -7.85
C THR A 485 32.12 -7.40 -8.74
N TRP A 486 32.40 -6.71 -9.85
CA TRP A 486 31.40 -6.52 -10.90
C TRP A 486 31.17 -7.84 -11.66
N PRO A 487 29.93 -8.18 -12.03
CA PRO A 487 29.61 -9.43 -12.72
C PRO A 487 30.11 -9.48 -14.17
N GLY A 488 30.27 -8.32 -14.83
CA GLY A 488 30.81 -8.21 -16.18
C GLY A 488 32.33 -8.27 -16.22
N SER A 489 32.88 -8.47 -17.42
CA SER A 489 34.33 -8.47 -17.67
C SER A 489 35.01 -7.12 -17.43
N SER A 490 34.23 -6.03 -17.39
CA SER A 490 34.65 -4.67 -17.05
C SER A 490 33.56 -3.99 -16.23
N PRO A 491 33.90 -3.00 -15.37
CA PRO A 491 32.89 -2.18 -14.70
C PRO A 491 31.89 -1.57 -15.69
N PRO A 492 30.61 -1.37 -15.28
CA PRO A 492 29.60 -0.80 -16.14
C PRO A 492 29.86 0.70 -16.41
N ASP A 493 29.25 1.23 -17.47
CA ASP A 493 29.22 2.67 -17.79
C ASP A 493 27.76 3.17 -17.86
N PRO A 494 27.09 3.36 -16.70
CA PRO A 494 25.70 3.80 -16.64
C PRO A 494 25.58 5.31 -16.94
N ALA A 495 25.90 5.72 -18.16
CA ALA A 495 26.04 7.12 -18.56
C ALA A 495 24.75 7.97 -18.40
N PHE A 496 23.58 7.34 -18.42
CA PHE A 496 22.29 8.02 -18.28
C PHE A 496 21.72 8.00 -16.85
N LEU A 497 22.37 7.29 -15.92
CA LEU A 497 21.85 7.14 -14.56
C LEU A 497 21.95 8.45 -13.80
N THR A 498 20.80 8.97 -13.36
CA THR A 498 20.70 10.26 -12.65
C THR A 498 20.09 10.13 -11.25
N SER A 499 19.37 9.04 -10.97
CA SER A 499 18.75 8.74 -9.68
C SER A 499 19.10 7.31 -9.25
N LEU A 500 19.59 7.15 -8.02
CA LEU A 500 19.98 5.85 -7.48
C LEU A 500 19.52 5.73 -6.03
N ASP A 501 18.78 4.66 -5.73
CA ASP A 501 18.36 4.30 -4.38
C ASP A 501 19.01 2.95 -4.03
N ILE A 502 19.84 2.92 -2.98
CA ILE A 502 20.58 1.74 -2.52
C ILE A 502 20.08 1.34 -1.14
N TYR A 503 19.78 0.06 -0.98
CA TYR A 503 19.37 -0.57 0.27
C TYR A 503 20.36 -1.68 0.64
N ARG A 504 20.46 -2.00 1.94
CA ARG A 504 21.28 -3.09 2.55
C ARG A 504 22.81 -2.92 2.48
N LEU A 505 23.34 -2.33 1.41
CA LEU A 505 24.78 -2.23 1.15
C LEU A 505 25.52 -1.42 2.23
N ARG A 506 26.69 -1.91 2.67
CA ARG A 506 27.58 -1.25 3.63
C ARG A 506 28.47 -0.21 2.96
N GLU A 507 28.92 0.73 3.77
CA GLU A 507 29.63 1.94 3.38
C GLU A 507 30.94 1.64 2.64
N CYS A 508 31.59 0.50 2.94
CA CYS A 508 32.81 0.05 2.28
C CYS A 508 32.64 -0.25 0.78
N TYR A 509 31.42 -0.51 0.32
CA TYR A 509 31.12 -0.85 -1.08
C TYR A 509 30.43 0.26 -1.86
N LEU A 510 30.17 1.41 -1.22
CA LEU A 510 29.61 2.57 -1.91
C LEU A 510 30.59 3.14 -2.94
N ALA A 511 31.88 3.27 -2.61
CA ALA A 511 32.85 3.91 -3.50
C ALA A 511 32.98 3.20 -4.88
N PRO A 512 33.10 1.85 -4.95
CA PRO A 512 33.06 1.14 -6.23
C PRO A 512 31.84 1.45 -7.10
N ILE A 513 30.64 1.53 -6.51
CA ILE A 513 29.39 1.85 -7.23
C ILE A 513 29.36 3.32 -7.65
N LEU A 514 29.74 4.23 -6.77
CA LEU A 514 29.69 5.67 -7.05
C LEU A 514 30.73 6.09 -8.08
N SER A 515 31.89 5.42 -8.14
CA SER A 515 32.95 5.70 -9.12
C SER A 515 32.54 5.49 -10.59
N VAL A 516 31.56 4.63 -10.86
CA VAL A 516 31.01 4.37 -12.21
C VAL A 516 29.78 5.21 -12.52
N THR A 517 29.11 5.79 -11.52
CA THR A 517 27.86 6.57 -11.70
C THR A 517 28.11 8.07 -11.82
N ARG A 518 28.97 8.45 -12.77
CA ARG A 518 29.52 9.81 -12.91
C ARG A 518 28.50 10.89 -13.27
N GLY A 519 27.29 10.52 -13.68
CA GLY A 519 26.18 11.43 -14.01
C GLY A 519 25.16 11.62 -12.88
N LEU A 520 25.38 11.00 -11.72
CA LEU A 520 24.37 10.89 -10.66
C LEU A 520 24.01 12.25 -10.07
N LYS A 521 22.71 12.53 -9.96
CA LYS A 521 22.15 13.78 -9.40
C LYS A 521 21.42 13.57 -8.08
N ARG A 522 20.77 12.42 -7.90
CA ARG A 522 20.09 12.05 -6.66
C ARG A 522 20.57 10.69 -6.17
N LEU A 523 20.90 10.63 -4.88
CA LEU A 523 21.26 9.39 -4.20
C LEU A 523 20.41 9.25 -2.94
N ARG A 524 19.68 8.14 -2.83
CA ARG A 524 19.13 7.65 -1.56
C ARG A 524 19.95 6.46 -1.10
N TYR A 525 20.40 6.52 0.14
CA TYR A 525 21.18 5.46 0.76
C TYR A 525 20.54 5.07 2.08
N ASP A 526 20.02 3.84 2.14
CA ASP A 526 19.33 3.30 3.30
C ASP A 526 20.27 2.31 4.00
N TRP A 527 20.91 2.80 5.06
CA TRP A 527 21.82 2.02 5.90
C TRP A 527 21.02 1.10 6.82
N HIS A 528 21.44 -0.17 6.95
CA HIS A 528 20.73 -1.14 7.76
C HIS A 528 21.69 -2.06 8.51
N TYR A 529 21.50 -2.21 9.82
CA TYR A 529 22.23 -3.17 10.65
C TYR A 529 21.32 -4.16 11.35
N ARG A 530 21.68 -5.43 11.28
CA ARG A 530 21.10 -6.52 12.05
C ARG A 530 22.20 -7.57 12.28
N PRO A 531 22.43 -8.06 13.51
CA PRO A 531 23.62 -8.86 13.83
C PRO A 531 23.77 -10.19 13.07
N ASP A 532 22.66 -10.75 12.61
CA ASP A 532 22.58 -12.03 11.90
C ASP A 532 22.50 -11.87 10.36
N LEU A 533 22.53 -10.64 9.84
CA LEU A 533 22.50 -10.34 8.41
C LEU A 533 23.91 -10.01 7.91
N ASP A 534 24.41 -10.71 6.89
CA ASP A 534 25.74 -10.47 6.30
C ASP A 534 26.88 -10.40 7.34
N ILE A 535 26.89 -11.37 8.26
CA ILE A 535 27.67 -11.36 9.52
C ILE A 535 29.16 -11.00 9.39
N HIS A 536 29.76 -11.26 8.22
CA HIS A 536 31.17 -11.00 7.97
C HIS A 536 31.48 -9.54 7.63
N VAL A 537 30.48 -8.74 7.22
CA VAL A 537 30.66 -7.38 6.72
C VAL A 537 29.77 -6.37 7.46
N ASN A 538 28.55 -6.77 7.80
CA ASN A 538 27.59 -5.91 8.47
C ASN A 538 27.85 -5.85 9.97
N LEU A 539 28.76 -4.95 10.36
CA LEU A 539 29.17 -4.73 11.73
C LEU A 539 28.33 -3.65 12.43
N ASP A 540 28.35 -3.67 13.77
CA ASP A 540 27.70 -2.70 14.67
C ASP A 540 28.29 -1.27 14.60
N THR A 541 29.35 -1.10 13.82
CA THR A 541 30.08 0.14 13.68
C THR A 541 29.73 0.81 12.35
N ILE A 542 29.26 2.06 12.41
CA ILE A 542 28.97 2.88 11.21
C ILE A 542 30.23 3.61 10.78
N LEU A 543 30.66 3.40 9.53
CA LEU A 543 31.91 3.96 9.00
C LEU A 543 31.66 5.30 8.30
N LEU A 544 31.40 6.35 9.08
CA LEU A 544 31.01 7.67 8.54
C LEU A 544 32.12 8.30 7.68
N ASP A 545 33.39 8.08 7.99
CA ASP A 545 34.50 8.56 7.14
C ASP A 545 34.51 7.86 5.78
N THR A 546 34.40 6.53 5.77
CA THR A 546 34.32 5.73 4.54
C THR A 546 33.12 6.13 3.68
N MET A 547 31.97 6.35 4.32
CA MET A 547 30.75 6.80 3.65
C MET A 547 30.95 8.16 2.97
N ALA A 548 31.51 9.12 3.70
CA ALA A 548 31.75 10.46 3.17
C ALA A 548 32.79 10.45 2.03
N GLU A 549 33.84 9.64 2.13
CA GLU A 549 34.83 9.45 1.06
C GLU A 549 34.17 8.87 -0.21
N ALA A 550 33.30 7.87 -0.07
CA ALA A 550 32.56 7.30 -1.19
C ALA A 550 31.66 8.33 -1.89
N PHE A 551 30.97 9.20 -1.14
CA PHE A 551 30.15 10.26 -1.76
C PHE A 551 30.95 11.27 -2.58
N LEU A 552 32.24 11.46 -2.28
CA LEU A 552 33.09 12.38 -3.03
C LEU A 552 33.35 11.93 -4.47
N GLU A 553 33.18 10.64 -4.78
CA GLU A 553 33.25 10.12 -6.15
C GLU A 553 32.26 10.81 -7.09
N VAL A 554 31.14 11.31 -6.55
CA VAL A 554 30.08 12.04 -7.29
C VAL A 554 29.94 13.50 -6.84
N SER A 555 30.99 14.07 -6.22
CA SER A 555 30.98 15.45 -5.68
C SER A 555 30.65 16.52 -6.74
N ASP A 556 31.09 16.30 -7.97
CA ASP A 556 30.93 17.22 -9.10
C ASP A 556 29.55 17.11 -9.80
N THR A 557 28.67 16.19 -9.40
CA THR A 557 27.36 15.98 -10.04
C THR A 557 26.18 15.88 -9.07
N LEU A 558 26.37 15.31 -7.88
CA LEU A 558 25.29 15.01 -6.94
C LEU A 558 24.67 16.30 -6.40
N GLU A 559 23.35 16.45 -6.56
CA GLU A 559 22.58 17.61 -6.13
C GLU A 559 21.70 17.31 -4.90
N GLU A 560 21.27 16.07 -4.74
CA GLU A 560 20.44 15.60 -3.62
C GLU A 560 21.01 14.31 -3.02
N LEU A 561 21.21 14.30 -1.71
CA LEU A 561 21.64 13.14 -0.95
C LEU A 561 20.65 12.89 0.19
N ARG A 562 20.08 11.69 0.24
CA ARG A 562 19.24 11.21 1.33
C ARG A 562 19.88 10.00 1.98
N ILE A 563 20.09 10.07 3.28
CA ILE A 563 20.60 8.98 4.10
C ILE A 563 19.50 8.64 5.10
N THR A 564 19.15 7.37 5.17
CA THR A 564 18.33 6.81 6.26
C THR A 564 19.11 5.70 6.96
N ALA A 565 18.75 5.40 8.20
CA ALA A 565 19.45 4.39 8.98
C ALA A 565 18.50 3.59 9.87
N TRP A 566 18.58 2.26 9.78
CA TRP A 566 17.75 1.34 10.54
C TRP A 566 18.58 0.30 11.28
N VAL A 567 18.14 -0.05 12.49
CA VAL A 567 18.73 -1.10 13.32
C VAL A 567 17.63 -2.04 13.77
N ALA A 568 17.86 -3.34 13.64
CA ALA A 568 16.96 -4.37 14.12
C ALA A 568 17.70 -5.37 15.03
N PRO A 569 17.02 -5.98 16.02
CA PRO A 569 17.55 -7.12 16.76
C PRO A 569 17.76 -8.33 15.84
N ALA A 570 18.62 -9.26 16.25
CA ALA A 570 18.76 -10.53 15.56
C ALA A 570 17.43 -11.30 15.61
N MET A 571 17.06 -11.99 14.53
CA MET A 571 15.79 -12.73 14.45
C MET A 571 15.71 -13.84 15.51
N SER A 572 16.85 -14.47 15.82
CA SER A 572 16.96 -15.50 16.86
C SER A 572 16.70 -14.97 18.27
N GLN A 573 16.80 -13.65 18.47
CA GLN A 573 16.60 -13.03 19.76
C GLN A 573 15.12 -12.67 19.95
N GLY A 574 14.32 -12.44 18.91
CA GLY A 574 12.90 -12.03 19.03
C GLY A 574 12.73 -10.52 19.15
N MET A 575 11.60 -10.05 19.70
CA MET A 575 11.25 -8.62 19.83
C MET A 575 11.96 -7.96 21.03
N TYR A 576 13.29 -7.97 21.04
CA TYR A 576 14.11 -7.28 22.06
C TYR A 576 14.59 -5.91 21.57
N ASP A 577 15.17 -5.13 22.50
CA ASP A 577 15.78 -3.84 22.20
C ASP A 577 16.80 -3.95 21.05
N PRO A 578 16.84 -2.97 20.13
CA PRO A 578 17.82 -2.96 19.05
C PRO A 578 19.24 -2.97 19.63
N PRO A 579 20.20 -3.64 18.97
CA PRO A 579 21.58 -3.68 19.43
C PRO A 579 22.20 -2.28 19.48
N ASP A 580 23.12 -2.09 20.42
CA ASP A 580 23.99 -0.92 20.47
C ASP A 580 24.79 -0.81 19.17
N ILE A 581 25.00 0.42 18.71
CA ILE A 581 25.83 0.74 17.55
C ILE A 581 26.82 1.85 17.89
N THR A 582 27.96 1.87 17.20
CA THR A 582 29.00 2.89 17.39
C THR A 582 29.32 3.63 16.10
N PHE A 583 29.85 4.85 16.22
CA PHE A 583 30.28 5.64 15.06
C PHE A 583 31.79 5.68 14.97
N ARG A 584 32.31 5.40 13.77
CA ARG A 584 33.70 5.65 13.43
C ARG A 584 33.82 7.01 12.73
N LYS A 585 34.65 7.88 13.31
CA LYS A 585 34.96 9.23 12.79
C LYS A 585 33.71 10.07 12.51
N THR A 586 33.62 10.75 11.36
CA THR A 586 32.63 11.81 11.07
C THR A 586 32.32 11.90 9.58
N LEU A 587 31.14 12.41 9.23
CA LEU A 587 30.78 12.79 7.85
C LEU A 587 31.44 14.08 7.34
N ALA A 588 32.38 14.71 8.07
CA ALA A 588 32.92 16.04 7.78
C ALA A 588 33.39 16.27 6.33
N GLN A 589 33.83 15.22 5.63
CA GLN A 589 34.29 15.32 4.25
C GLN A 589 33.19 15.68 3.24
N ILE A 590 31.90 15.52 3.58
CA ILE A 590 30.78 15.94 2.71
C ILE A 590 30.77 17.46 2.50
N SER A 591 31.47 18.24 3.33
CA SER A 591 31.69 19.68 3.12
C SER A 591 32.38 20.00 1.79
N ARG A 592 33.08 19.03 1.20
CA ARG A 592 33.78 19.13 -0.10
C ARG A 592 32.89 18.80 -1.29
N MET A 593 31.60 18.50 -1.08
CA MET A 593 30.63 18.28 -2.15
C MET A 593 30.38 19.60 -2.89
N LYS A 594 30.67 19.64 -4.19
CA LYS A 594 30.67 20.90 -4.96
C LYS A 594 29.31 21.29 -5.52
N ARG A 595 28.36 20.36 -5.57
CA ARG A 595 27.02 20.59 -6.17
C ARG A 595 25.84 20.23 -5.27
N LEU A 596 26.10 19.71 -4.06
CA LEU A 596 25.03 19.27 -3.17
C LEU A 596 24.18 20.46 -2.72
N LYS A 597 22.88 20.43 -3.03
CA LYS A 597 21.88 21.46 -2.69
C LYS A 597 20.93 20.98 -1.60
N THR A 598 20.62 19.69 -1.58
CA THR A 598 19.69 19.10 -0.62
C THR A 598 20.35 17.93 0.10
N LEU A 599 20.32 17.95 1.42
CA LEU A 599 20.84 16.89 2.28
C LEU A 599 19.76 16.46 3.25
N HIS A 600 19.41 15.17 3.22
CA HIS A 600 18.59 14.53 4.23
C HIS A 600 19.46 13.50 4.96
N VAL A 601 19.59 13.61 6.28
CA VAL A 601 20.55 12.80 7.04
C VAL A 601 20.05 12.55 8.48
N PRO A 602 20.39 11.40 9.10
CA PRO A 602 20.18 11.21 10.52
C PRO A 602 20.92 12.27 11.33
N TRP A 603 20.21 12.90 12.26
CA TRP A 603 20.79 13.92 13.14
C TRP A 603 22.06 13.40 13.87
N ALA A 604 22.02 12.15 14.32
CA ALA A 604 23.13 11.50 15.01
C ALA A 604 24.42 11.42 14.15
N PHE A 605 24.32 11.39 12.82
CA PHE A 605 25.50 11.33 11.95
C PHE A 605 26.28 12.65 11.88
N LEU A 606 25.63 13.78 12.18
CA LEU A 606 26.27 15.10 12.19
C LEU A 606 26.90 15.41 13.54
N ILE A 607 26.16 15.17 14.63
CA ILE A 607 26.56 15.61 15.97
C ILE A 607 27.20 14.50 16.82
N GLY A 608 27.04 13.23 16.44
CA GLY A 608 27.38 12.08 17.28
C GLY A 608 26.30 11.73 18.31
N TRP A 609 26.63 10.82 19.22
CA TRP A 609 25.72 10.34 20.28
C TRP A 609 25.66 11.25 21.52
N ASP A 610 26.70 12.05 21.75
CA ASP A 610 26.87 12.80 23.00
C ASP A 610 26.19 14.17 22.91
N ILE A 611 25.12 14.36 23.68
CA ILE A 611 24.41 15.63 23.80
C ILE A 611 25.18 16.54 24.76
N LEU A 612 26.17 17.28 24.23
CA LEU A 612 26.91 18.39 24.84
C LEU A 612 27.91 18.04 25.98
N PRO A 613 29.04 18.78 26.15
CA PRO A 613 29.53 19.92 25.38
C PRO A 613 30.54 19.54 24.27
N THR A 614 30.65 18.26 23.92
CA THR A 614 31.53 17.74 22.86
C THR A 614 30.86 17.62 21.48
N ALA A 615 29.63 18.13 21.33
CA ALA A 615 28.92 18.13 20.04
C ALA A 615 29.81 18.78 18.98
N LYS A 616 30.16 17.99 17.95
CA LYS A 616 31.03 18.45 16.88
C LYS A 616 30.30 19.50 16.07
N GLN A 617 31.01 20.58 15.74
CA GLN A 617 30.44 21.70 14.99
C GLN A 617 29.84 21.23 13.65
N ILE A 618 28.51 21.32 13.52
CA ILE A 618 27.75 20.95 12.31
C ILE A 618 28.22 21.82 11.13
N SER A 619 28.54 23.09 11.41
CA SER A 619 28.99 24.07 10.42
C SER A 619 30.23 23.65 9.59
N HIS A 620 31.10 22.79 10.14
CA HIS A 620 32.28 22.28 9.42
C HIS A 620 31.98 21.04 8.57
N THR A 621 30.83 20.41 8.76
CA THR A 621 30.42 19.21 8.03
C THR A 621 29.61 19.54 6.78
N LEU A 622 28.88 20.66 6.77
CA LEU A 622 27.97 20.99 5.67
C LEU A 622 28.69 21.64 4.47
N PRO A 623 28.36 21.25 3.22
CA PRO A 623 28.92 21.88 2.03
C PRO A 623 28.39 23.31 1.82
N THR A 624 29.23 24.17 1.23
CA THR A 624 28.91 25.59 1.05
C THR A 624 27.75 25.85 0.07
N THR A 625 27.47 24.88 -0.80
CA THR A 625 26.38 24.92 -1.80
C THR A 625 25.03 24.47 -1.28
N LEU A 626 24.98 23.93 -0.05
CA LEU A 626 23.77 23.37 0.53
C LEU A 626 22.71 24.45 0.73
N GLN A 627 21.47 24.17 0.30
CA GLN A 627 20.32 25.06 0.38
C GLN A 627 19.25 24.53 1.33
N HIS A 628 19.06 23.21 1.38
CA HIS A 628 18.04 22.56 2.19
C HIS A 628 18.66 21.41 2.99
N LEU A 629 18.51 21.47 4.31
CA LEU A 629 18.91 20.41 5.23
C LEU A 629 17.66 19.80 5.86
N THR A 630 17.50 18.49 5.78
CA THR A 630 16.46 17.74 6.49
C THR A 630 17.11 16.79 7.47
N LEU A 631 16.64 16.80 8.70
CA LEU A 631 17.14 15.97 9.79
C LEU A 631 16.07 14.93 10.12
N ASN A 632 16.45 13.64 10.12
CA ASN A 632 15.57 12.58 10.60
C ASN A 632 16.05 12.01 11.94
N ARG A 633 15.19 11.18 12.53
CA ARG A 633 15.34 10.60 13.87
C ARG A 633 15.96 9.22 13.87
N ASP A 634 16.43 8.78 12.72
CA ASP A 634 16.94 7.44 12.55
C ASP A 634 18.01 7.17 13.63
N LEU A 635 17.98 5.96 14.19
CA LEU A 635 18.87 5.49 15.26
C LEU A 635 18.67 6.12 16.66
N MET A 636 17.80 7.11 16.84
CA MET A 636 17.61 7.77 18.15
C MET A 636 16.84 6.92 19.17
N GLY A 637 16.19 5.82 18.75
CA GLY A 637 15.55 4.84 19.64
C GLY A 637 16.51 3.83 20.26
N VAL A 638 17.79 3.82 19.84
CA VAL A 638 18.80 2.86 20.33
C VAL A 638 19.31 3.22 21.73
N ARG A 639 19.12 4.47 22.19
CA ARG A 639 19.49 4.90 23.55
C ARG A 639 18.40 5.76 24.19
N GLU A 640 18.14 5.52 25.47
CA GLU A 640 17.24 6.34 26.29
C GLU A 640 17.86 7.72 26.54
N LEU A 641 17.52 8.68 25.68
CA LEU A 641 17.91 10.07 25.87
C LEU A 641 16.85 10.79 26.72
N GLU A 642 17.27 11.42 27.81
CA GLU A 642 16.40 12.32 28.57
C GLU A 642 16.08 13.56 27.73
N ASN A 643 14.82 13.67 27.27
CA ASN A 643 14.28 14.81 26.52
C ASN A 643 15.06 15.16 25.22
N PRO A 644 15.01 14.27 24.21
CA PRO A 644 15.77 14.41 22.96
C PRO A 644 15.37 15.63 22.12
N ASP A 645 14.14 16.12 22.24
CA ASP A 645 13.69 17.37 21.60
C ASP A 645 14.50 18.56 22.15
N LYS A 646 14.63 18.68 23.48
CA LYS A 646 15.35 19.79 24.12
C LYS A 646 16.84 19.74 23.83
N ALA A 647 17.40 18.53 23.76
CA ALA A 647 18.77 18.28 23.36
C ALA A 647 19.08 18.81 21.96
N MET A 648 18.22 18.47 20.98
CA MET A 648 18.39 18.91 19.60
C MET A 648 18.29 20.44 19.47
N VAL A 649 17.32 21.06 20.15
CA VAL A 649 17.18 22.53 20.16
C VAL A 649 18.41 23.19 20.76
N SER A 650 18.93 22.66 21.87
CA SER A 650 20.10 23.25 22.54
C SER A 650 21.38 23.11 21.70
N ALA A 651 21.53 22.01 20.97
CA ALA A 651 22.63 21.83 20.02
C ALA A 651 22.51 22.80 18.84
N LEU A 652 21.31 23.00 18.29
CA LEU A 652 21.08 24.01 17.25
C LEU A 652 21.41 25.41 17.76
N GLU A 653 20.89 25.81 18.92
CA GLU A 653 21.21 27.11 19.53
C GLU A 653 22.73 27.30 19.68
N TRP A 654 23.42 26.29 20.20
CA TRP A 654 24.86 26.33 20.35
C TRP A 654 25.60 26.52 19.02
N GLU A 655 25.17 25.86 17.95
CA GLU A 655 25.71 26.04 16.59
C GLU A 655 25.46 27.45 16.06
N PHE A 656 24.27 28.01 16.27
CA PHE A 656 23.94 29.35 15.80
C PHE A 656 24.65 30.46 16.60
N GLU A 657 25.00 30.20 17.86
CA GLU A 657 25.68 31.16 18.73
C GLU A 657 27.20 31.12 18.61
N ASN A 658 27.79 29.93 18.43
CA ASN A 658 29.25 29.73 18.41
C ASN A 658 29.81 29.41 17.02
N GLY A 659 28.96 28.97 16.09
CA GLY A 659 29.34 28.73 14.71
C GLY A 659 29.28 30.03 13.91
N THR A 660 30.44 30.46 13.39
CA THR A 660 30.53 31.42 12.28
C THR A 660 29.47 31.05 11.25
N PRO A 661 28.52 31.94 10.91
CA PRO A 661 27.22 31.58 10.34
C PRO A 661 27.45 30.67 9.16
N LEU A 662 27.08 29.40 9.33
CA LEU A 662 27.07 28.31 8.36
C LEU A 662 28.00 28.55 7.16
N ASN A 663 29.12 27.83 7.06
CA ASN A 663 29.92 27.80 5.81
C ASN A 663 29.03 27.60 4.56
N ALA A 664 27.87 26.97 4.72
CA ALA A 664 26.72 27.06 3.83
C ALA A 664 26.03 28.45 3.84
N LYS A 665 26.69 29.47 3.26
CA LYS A 665 26.07 30.77 2.96
C LYS A 665 24.79 30.66 2.11
N SER A 666 24.62 29.51 1.45
CA SER A 666 23.50 29.20 0.57
C SER A 666 22.32 28.55 1.30
N LEU A 667 22.46 28.20 2.59
CA LEU A 667 21.41 27.51 3.34
C LEU A 667 20.20 28.41 3.47
N LYS A 668 19.02 27.90 3.10
CA LYS A 668 17.74 28.62 3.13
C LYS A 668 16.80 28.03 4.16
N SER A 669 16.84 26.71 4.35
CA SER A 669 15.91 26.04 5.25
C SER A 669 16.52 24.83 5.96
N ILE A 670 16.05 24.60 7.19
CA ILE A 670 16.29 23.38 7.95
C ILE A 670 14.94 22.77 8.29
N CYS A 671 14.71 21.53 7.86
CA CYS A 671 13.56 20.73 8.22
C CYS A 671 13.94 19.82 9.38
N LEU A 672 13.29 20.04 10.52
CA LEU A 672 13.45 19.26 11.73
C LEU A 672 12.51 18.06 11.71
N PRO A 673 12.88 16.94 12.37
CA PRO A 673 11.95 15.85 12.53
C PRO A 673 10.72 16.31 13.34
N GLN A 674 9.64 15.52 13.30
CA GLN A 674 8.54 15.69 14.26
C GLN A 674 9.08 15.59 15.72
N SER A 675 8.27 15.88 16.73
CA SER A 675 8.71 15.77 18.13
C SER A 675 8.68 14.34 18.65
N PHE A 676 9.65 13.98 19.50
CA PHE A 676 9.80 12.62 20.05
C PHE A 676 8.61 12.17 20.92
N TYR A 677 7.80 13.11 21.39
CA TYR A 677 6.56 12.80 22.09
C TYR A 677 5.40 12.62 21.09
N ARG A 678 5.15 11.37 20.66
CA ARG A 678 4.14 10.98 19.65
C ARG A 678 2.73 11.60 19.85
N ARG A 679 2.34 11.94 21.10
CA ARG A 679 1.03 12.57 21.40
C ARG A 679 1.08 14.06 21.75
N GLY A 680 2.26 14.63 22.03
CA GLY A 680 2.39 16.01 22.52
C GLY A 680 2.88 17.00 21.48
N GLY A 681 3.55 16.51 20.43
CA GLY A 681 4.32 17.37 19.54
C GLY A 681 5.42 18.11 20.29
N TRP A 682 6.07 19.05 19.61
CA TRP A 682 7.15 19.84 20.19
C TRP A 682 6.66 20.57 21.45
N SER A 683 7.45 20.58 22.53
CA SER A 683 7.07 21.33 23.73
C SER A 683 6.95 22.82 23.40
N LYS A 684 6.09 23.56 24.14
CA LYS A 684 5.93 25.00 23.93
C LYS A 684 7.27 25.74 24.04
N GLU A 685 8.08 25.37 25.04
CA GLU A 685 9.43 25.89 25.25
C GLU A 685 10.32 25.67 24.01
N CYS A 686 10.32 24.45 23.43
CA CYS A 686 11.13 24.17 22.25
C CYS A 686 10.66 24.94 21.02
N ARG A 687 9.34 25.09 20.82
CA ARG A 687 8.80 25.88 19.70
C ARG A 687 9.18 27.35 19.81
N GLU A 688 9.00 27.96 20.97
CA GLU A 688 9.38 29.37 21.22
C GLU A 688 10.87 29.60 20.98
N ARG A 689 11.73 28.67 21.43
CA ARG A 689 13.18 28.71 21.18
C ARG A 689 13.53 28.61 19.69
N LEU A 690 12.87 27.71 18.96
CA LEU A 690 13.05 27.57 17.51
C LEU A 690 12.55 28.80 16.73
N GLU A 691 11.42 29.40 17.10
CA GLU A 691 10.91 30.64 16.50
C GLU A 691 11.89 31.82 16.68
N VAL A 692 12.51 31.91 17.87
CA VAL A 692 13.58 32.90 18.14
C VAL A 692 14.80 32.63 17.26
N LEU A 693 15.20 31.37 17.08
CA LEU A 693 16.31 30.99 16.21
C LEU A 693 16.05 31.31 14.73
N GLU A 694 14.86 30.99 14.22
CA GLU A 694 14.42 31.33 12.86
C GLU A 694 14.50 32.84 12.63
N SER A 695 13.93 33.63 13.56
CA SER A 695 13.94 35.09 13.49
C SER A 695 15.34 35.70 13.50
N ARG A 696 16.28 35.11 14.27
CA ARG A 696 17.67 35.59 14.39
C ARG A 696 18.55 35.19 13.21
N SER A 697 18.33 34.01 12.64
CA SER A 697 19.18 33.43 11.59
C SER A 697 18.75 33.79 10.17
N GLY A 698 17.47 34.14 9.96
CA GLY A 698 16.91 34.35 8.62
C GLY A 698 16.72 33.07 7.82
N LEU A 699 16.83 31.89 8.46
CA LEU A 699 16.56 30.58 7.86
C LEU A 699 15.13 30.16 8.13
N THR A 700 14.49 29.52 7.16
CA THR A 700 13.17 28.91 7.38
C THR A 700 13.32 27.59 8.14
N LEU A 701 12.72 27.50 9.32
CA LEU A 701 12.66 26.27 10.10
C LEU A 701 11.30 25.59 9.87
N THR A 702 11.31 24.38 9.32
CA THR A 702 10.08 23.60 9.07
C THR A 702 10.11 22.29 9.85
N PHE A 703 8.95 21.64 9.95
CA PHE A 703 8.81 20.31 10.54
C PHE A 703 8.38 19.32 9.46
N ASP A 704 8.95 18.11 9.49
CA ASP A 704 8.66 17.09 8.48
C ASP A 704 7.16 16.70 8.46
N PRO A 705 6.45 16.93 7.34
CA PRO A 705 5.03 16.57 7.20
C PRO A 705 4.79 15.10 6.82
N ASN A 706 5.83 14.33 6.46
CA ASN A 706 5.69 13.07 5.71
C ASN A 706 5.75 11.77 6.52
N LEU A 707 5.52 11.80 7.83
CA LEU A 707 5.26 10.59 8.61
C LEU A 707 3.87 10.70 9.25
N PRO A 708 2.96 9.75 9.00
CA PRO A 708 1.65 9.74 9.65
C PRO A 708 1.86 9.77 11.16
N SER A 709 1.15 10.67 11.84
CA SER A 709 0.89 10.54 13.27
C SER A 709 0.05 9.27 13.46
N PHE A 710 0.71 8.12 13.62
CA PHE A 710 0.08 6.84 13.97
C PHE A 710 -0.44 6.86 15.41
#